data_AF-A0A6C0H3B1-F1
#
_entry.id   AF-A0A6C0H3B1-F1
#
_cell.length_a   1.000
_cell.length_b   1.000
_cell.length_c   1.000
_cell.angle_alpha   90.00
_cell.angle_beta   90.00
_cell.angle_gamma   90.00
#
_symmetry.space_group_name_H-M   'P 1'
#
loop_
_entity.id
_entity.type
_entity.pdbx_description
1 polymer ?
#
loop_
_entity_poly.entity_id
_entity_poly.type
_entity_poly.pdbx_seq_one_letter_code
_entity_poly.pdbx_strand_id
1 'polypeptide(L)'
;MTRLLTNDEIENMINFIQPQKGIPKDTALSITNIQKERLRKQLRTQKVYSEIIPALKDEIEKAYYASLIDPGDSVGVISAQSIGEKQTQTTLNSVDWTEKLLYTKDDKTVVEPIGKMIDRLLTLEPENITKIEENRTEYLPLPEGYMIPSCDENGNTNWYRIEAVTRHLPVGKLVRVVTQSGRTVTATQSKSFLVWDGAKFEGVLGSDVKVGDMLPTTTSLRKPRIEHSYFDMETIFPKNKYLYTTELVKARKQGWLDSNGIHFTVPYNRPDTCFGKDKSYILSCEPGFVSHIPDKIPLDNDFGFLIGIYLAEGWCTKTFVGVSNNDEVIQKRVTDWCDRYGVTYQGTSNDLKIHSTLLAHMFKIICGTGSANKRVPEFSYTAPNEFIKGLIDGYWSGGGTVSKVSGSVIITSVSEDLILGISFLLSYFGIFGRLSSSQAKNNIGIKLTHLLNISNGFAQRFAKDITLTEHNKQEKLRTFTLFKKYRHNRGRSQIEFPVRDVYFDEVLSVEYVDGMTEYVYDLTVEVTRNFQLLNGVTQKDTFHRAGQSEKTMTAGVPRFQELLNATKNPRIVNHKIFFQRGNTSIQEMRETVGSTIVGMTLADISKSIKIEIDKEDEKWYEAHKILFSDEFSMHAHCISFKLDMKKLFEFKLTMQQIADHIHKEYSDLYCVFSPPAECQLDIFVDTKNIRLPEDRLLFVDQDNAIVIYLEEVVQATLEKIYICGIPSISEVFYLKEGTEWIVETNGFCSKTISKQYSSFKKLLAHPHVDYTRTVSNNVWDIYEVLDIEAARQFLIEEFMSIMEGINTCHAMILVDRMTHNGTISSITRYTMKKEESGPMGKASFEETMDNFLNAAAEGDKEPTEGVSASIICGKRASVGTGMIKMSIDISALPKGKIEPCKPFKRTNVIEKSSVIVGSEEDYELPAFDEE
;
A
#
# COMPACT_ATOMS: atom_id res chain seq x y z
N MET A 1 27.94 -37.39 2.91
CA MET A 1 28.95 -36.83 1.97
C MET A 1 28.30 -36.69 0.60
N THR A 2 28.56 -35.59 -0.11
CA THR A 2 28.08 -35.41 -1.49
C THR A 2 28.88 -36.28 -2.46
N ARG A 3 28.23 -36.91 -3.42
CA ARG A 3 28.87 -37.70 -4.48
C ARG A 3 28.29 -37.35 -5.85
N LEU A 4 29.03 -37.69 -6.90
CA LEU A 4 28.52 -37.61 -8.26
C LEU A 4 27.42 -38.65 -8.47
N LEU A 5 26.45 -38.29 -9.31
CA LEU A 5 25.36 -39.19 -9.72
C LEU A 5 25.91 -40.29 -10.63
N THR A 6 25.47 -41.52 -10.40
CA THR A 6 25.78 -42.65 -11.30
C THR A 6 24.93 -42.56 -12.57
N ASN A 7 25.38 -43.18 -13.67
CA ASN A 7 24.62 -43.17 -14.92
C ASN A 7 23.20 -43.78 -14.76
N ASP A 8 23.06 -44.81 -13.92
CA ASP A 8 21.77 -45.46 -13.67
C ASP A 8 20.82 -44.56 -12.87
N GLU A 9 21.34 -43.78 -11.91
CA GLU A 9 20.57 -42.78 -11.19
C GLU A 9 20.11 -41.66 -12.13
N ILE A 10 20.98 -41.19 -13.03
CA ILE A 10 20.64 -40.17 -14.03
C ILE A 10 19.55 -40.68 -14.98
N GLU A 11 19.63 -41.93 -15.46
CA GLU A 11 18.58 -42.53 -16.30
C GLU A 11 17.25 -42.66 -15.57
N ASN A 12 17.28 -43.07 -14.29
CA ASN A 12 16.06 -43.13 -13.48
C ASN A 12 15.46 -41.74 -13.25
N MET A 13 16.29 -40.69 -13.17
CA MET A 13 15.82 -39.32 -13.02
C MET A 13 15.19 -38.74 -14.29
N ILE A 14 15.57 -39.18 -15.49
CA ILE A 14 15.04 -38.64 -16.77
C ILE A 14 14.01 -39.55 -17.45
N ASN A 15 13.55 -40.60 -16.76
CA ASN A 15 12.69 -41.62 -17.34
C ASN A 15 11.26 -41.14 -17.67
N PHE A 16 10.78 -40.08 -17.02
CA PHE A 16 9.47 -39.47 -17.26
C PHE A 16 9.38 -38.77 -18.63
N ILE A 17 10.51 -38.45 -19.27
CA ILE A 17 10.54 -37.83 -20.61
C ILE A 17 10.20 -38.89 -21.66
N GLN A 18 9.01 -38.79 -22.24
CA GLN A 18 8.46 -39.76 -23.19
C GLN A 18 8.16 -39.11 -24.56
N PRO A 19 8.15 -39.88 -25.66
CA PRO A 19 7.81 -39.35 -26.98
C PRO A 19 6.36 -38.82 -27.02
N GLN A 20 6.20 -37.59 -27.51
CA GLN A 20 4.90 -36.93 -27.56
C GLN A 20 3.98 -37.60 -28.60
N LYS A 21 2.70 -37.78 -28.24
CA LYS A 21 1.69 -38.38 -29.13
C LYS A 21 1.21 -37.34 -30.14
N GLY A 22 1.10 -37.69 -31.42
CA GLY A 22 0.58 -36.81 -32.48
C GLY A 22 1.63 -36.26 -33.46
N ILE A 23 2.92 -36.52 -33.23
CA ILE A 23 4.04 -36.15 -34.11
C ILE A 23 4.58 -37.45 -34.77
N PRO A 24 5.16 -37.40 -36.00
CA PRO A 24 5.85 -38.56 -36.58
C PRO A 24 6.84 -39.21 -35.60
N LYS A 25 6.80 -40.54 -35.51
CA LYS A 25 7.52 -41.30 -34.47
C LYS A 25 9.02 -41.02 -34.45
N ASP A 26 9.64 -40.90 -35.62
CA ASP A 26 11.09 -40.67 -35.73
C ASP A 26 11.48 -39.28 -35.22
N THR A 27 10.67 -38.27 -35.51
CA THR A 27 10.85 -36.90 -35.01
C THR A 27 10.64 -36.84 -33.50
N ALA A 28 9.58 -37.47 -32.98
CA ALA A 28 9.31 -37.52 -31.55
C ALA A 28 10.44 -38.19 -30.77
N LEU A 29 10.96 -39.32 -31.27
CA LEU A 29 12.10 -40.02 -30.68
C LEU A 29 13.38 -39.18 -30.71
N SER A 30 13.66 -38.50 -31.83
CA SER A 30 14.82 -37.61 -31.97
C SER A 30 14.79 -36.48 -30.93
N ILE A 31 13.64 -35.80 -30.79
CA ILE A 31 13.47 -34.71 -29.82
C ILE A 31 13.63 -35.21 -28.38
N THR A 32 13.00 -36.34 -28.05
CA THR A 32 13.14 -36.96 -26.72
C THR A 32 14.60 -37.28 -26.40
N ASN A 33 15.35 -37.82 -27.37
CA ASN A 33 16.76 -38.16 -27.18
C ASN A 33 17.64 -36.91 -26.97
N ILE A 34 17.42 -35.85 -27.75
CA ILE A 34 18.13 -34.57 -27.60
C ILE A 34 17.92 -33.99 -26.21
N GLN A 35 16.68 -33.99 -25.71
CA GLN A 35 16.35 -33.46 -24.39
C GLN A 35 16.95 -34.30 -23.26
N LYS A 36 16.82 -35.63 -23.34
CA LYS A 36 17.46 -36.55 -22.37
C LYS A 36 18.97 -36.36 -22.34
N GLU A 37 19.60 -36.17 -23.49
CA GLU A 37 21.04 -36.02 -23.58
C GLU A 37 21.54 -34.68 -23.03
N ARG A 38 20.77 -33.60 -23.21
CA ARG A 38 21.04 -32.30 -22.57
C ARG A 38 21.01 -32.41 -21.05
N LEU A 39 19.96 -32.99 -20.48
CA LEU A 39 19.83 -33.18 -19.03
C LEU A 39 20.89 -34.14 -18.49
N ARG A 40 21.20 -35.20 -19.24
CA ARG A 40 22.27 -36.15 -18.87
C ARG A 40 23.62 -35.45 -18.72
N LYS A 41 23.95 -34.52 -19.63
CA LYS A 41 25.20 -33.73 -19.52
C LYS A 41 25.22 -32.84 -18.28
N GLN A 42 24.09 -32.18 -17.96
CA GLN A 42 23.98 -31.31 -16.79
C GLN A 42 24.02 -32.09 -15.47
N LEU A 43 23.32 -33.22 -15.37
CA LEU A 43 23.27 -34.02 -14.14
C LEU A 43 24.61 -34.69 -13.83
N ARG A 44 25.41 -35.03 -14.84
CA ARG A 44 26.76 -35.61 -14.66
C ARG A 44 27.74 -34.70 -13.91
N THR A 45 27.56 -33.38 -13.99
CA THR A 45 28.46 -32.43 -13.33
C THR A 45 28.07 -32.13 -11.89
N GLN A 46 26.90 -32.57 -11.42
CA GLN A 46 26.38 -32.21 -10.11
C GLN A 46 26.78 -33.19 -9.01
N LYS A 47 27.15 -32.66 -7.84
CA LYS A 47 27.42 -33.43 -6.62
C LYS A 47 26.23 -33.31 -5.68
N VAL A 48 25.60 -34.44 -5.35
CA VAL A 48 24.35 -34.46 -4.58
C VAL A 48 24.47 -35.41 -3.39
N TYR A 49 23.72 -35.17 -2.33
CA TYR A 49 23.52 -36.14 -1.26
C TYR A 49 22.55 -37.22 -1.73
N SER A 50 22.87 -38.50 -1.47
CA SER A 50 22.06 -39.63 -1.96
C SER A 50 20.62 -39.61 -1.44
N GLU A 51 20.36 -39.01 -0.29
CA GLU A 51 19.03 -38.89 0.32
C GLU A 51 18.11 -37.91 -0.41
N ILE A 52 18.66 -36.93 -1.14
CA ILE A 52 17.89 -35.86 -1.83
C ILE A 52 17.52 -36.28 -3.27
N ILE A 53 18.12 -37.34 -3.81
CA ILE A 53 17.90 -37.79 -5.20
C ILE A 53 16.40 -37.96 -5.55
N PRO A 54 15.55 -38.57 -4.69
CA PRO A 54 14.12 -38.68 -4.98
C PRO A 54 13.42 -37.33 -5.06
N ALA A 55 13.68 -36.42 -4.12
CA ALA A 55 13.10 -35.08 -4.11
C ALA A 55 13.57 -34.26 -5.34
N LEU A 56 14.84 -34.40 -5.71
CA LEU A 56 15.39 -33.76 -6.91
C LEU A 56 14.72 -34.29 -8.19
N LYS A 57 14.44 -35.60 -8.27
CA LYS A 57 13.70 -36.18 -9.39
C LYS A 57 12.30 -35.59 -9.50
N ASP A 58 11.55 -35.59 -8.39
CA ASP A 58 10.18 -35.06 -8.36
C ASP A 58 10.14 -33.59 -8.80
N GLU A 59 11.14 -32.80 -8.40
CA GLU A 59 11.18 -31.38 -8.76
C GLU A 59 11.56 -31.14 -10.23
N ILE A 60 12.47 -31.95 -10.78
CA ILE A 60 12.76 -31.91 -12.23
C ILE A 60 11.54 -32.37 -13.04
N GLU A 61 10.81 -33.38 -12.57
CA GLU A 61 9.60 -33.88 -13.22
C GLU A 61 8.50 -32.81 -13.23
N LYS A 62 8.23 -32.17 -12.09
CA LYS A 62 7.30 -31.04 -12.00
C LYS A 62 7.71 -29.88 -12.91
N ALA A 63 8.98 -29.48 -12.88
CA ALA A 63 9.50 -28.40 -13.73
C ALA A 63 9.37 -28.73 -15.22
N TYR A 64 9.61 -29.99 -15.60
CA TYR A 64 9.44 -30.46 -16.97
C TYR A 64 7.98 -30.33 -17.42
N TYR A 65 7.03 -30.89 -16.65
CA TYR A 65 5.61 -30.82 -17.00
C TYR A 65 5.06 -29.38 -16.98
N ALA A 66 5.54 -28.52 -16.09
CA ALA A 66 5.19 -27.09 -16.06
C ALA A 66 5.75 -26.30 -17.25
N SER A 67 6.79 -26.82 -17.92
CA SER A 67 7.41 -26.19 -19.10
C SER A 67 6.81 -26.65 -20.44
N LEU A 68 5.92 -27.63 -20.44
CA LEU A 68 5.28 -28.12 -21.67
C LEU A 68 4.28 -27.11 -22.22
N ILE A 69 4.29 -26.93 -23.53
CA ILE A 69 3.33 -26.11 -24.29
C ILE A 69 2.76 -26.98 -25.41
N ASP A 70 1.49 -26.77 -25.75
CA ASP A 70 0.85 -27.54 -26.81
C ASP A 70 1.40 -27.14 -28.20
N PRO A 71 1.64 -28.12 -29.11
CA PRO A 71 2.12 -27.82 -30.44
C PRO A 71 1.16 -26.90 -31.21
N GLY A 72 1.65 -25.73 -31.63
CA GLY A 72 0.88 -24.74 -32.39
C GLY A 72 0.48 -23.51 -31.58
N ASP A 73 0.69 -23.51 -30.26
CA ASP A 73 0.45 -22.35 -29.41
C ASP A 73 1.42 -21.20 -29.73
N SER A 74 0.88 -19.99 -29.73
CA SER A 74 1.65 -18.78 -30.00
C SER A 74 2.34 -18.30 -28.73
N VAL A 75 3.46 -18.96 -28.39
CA VAL A 75 4.25 -18.71 -27.16
C VAL A 75 4.51 -17.22 -26.92
N GLY A 76 4.84 -16.45 -27.97
CA GLY A 76 5.07 -15.01 -27.86
C GLY A 76 3.83 -14.22 -27.42
N VAL A 77 2.64 -14.58 -27.92
CA VAL A 77 1.36 -13.95 -27.54
C VAL A 77 0.98 -14.31 -26.11
N ILE A 78 1.12 -15.58 -25.73
CA ILE A 78 0.87 -16.06 -24.36
C ILE A 78 1.81 -15.37 -23.37
N SER A 79 3.09 -15.21 -23.74
CA SER A 79 4.07 -14.46 -22.95
C SER A 79 3.64 -13.01 -22.75
N ALA A 80 3.25 -12.34 -23.84
CA ALA A 80 2.83 -10.94 -23.80
C ALA A 80 1.57 -10.73 -22.96
N GLN A 81 0.58 -11.63 -23.08
CA GLN A 81 -0.62 -11.61 -22.25
C GLN A 81 -0.28 -11.85 -20.77
N SER A 82 0.53 -12.86 -20.46
CA SER A 82 0.91 -13.18 -19.08
C SER A 82 1.65 -12.02 -18.38
N ILE A 83 2.51 -11.32 -19.12
CA ILE A 83 3.24 -10.16 -18.61
C ILE A 83 2.31 -8.93 -18.47
N GLY A 84 1.47 -8.67 -19.48
CA GLY A 84 0.56 -7.50 -19.50
C GLY A 84 -0.59 -7.58 -18.50
N GLU A 85 -1.17 -8.77 -18.33
CA GLU A 85 -2.22 -9.05 -17.34
C GLU A 85 -1.71 -8.72 -15.93
N LYS A 86 -0.50 -9.19 -15.61
CA LYS A 86 0.11 -8.97 -14.30
C LYS A 86 0.42 -7.50 -14.02
N GLN A 87 0.93 -6.76 -15.00
CA GLN A 87 1.16 -5.32 -14.84
C GLN A 87 -0.13 -4.57 -14.52
N THR A 88 -1.22 -4.94 -15.17
CA THR A 88 -2.54 -4.31 -14.95
C THR A 88 -3.09 -4.69 -13.57
N GLN A 89 -2.86 -5.92 -13.12
CA GLN A 89 -3.29 -6.43 -11.82
C GLN A 89 -2.48 -5.88 -10.63
N THR A 90 -1.20 -5.51 -10.82
CA THR A 90 -0.32 -5.06 -9.72
C THR A 90 -0.58 -3.61 -9.30
N THR A 91 -1.47 -2.87 -9.99
CA THR A 91 -1.58 -1.41 -9.80
C THR A 91 -2.87 -0.92 -9.16
N LEU A 92 -3.91 -1.76 -8.98
CA LEU A 92 -5.24 -1.26 -8.63
C LEU A 92 -5.99 -2.24 -7.70
N ASN A 93 -5.70 -2.22 -6.39
CA ASN A 93 -6.40 -3.03 -5.39
C ASN A 93 -7.31 -2.17 -4.51
N SER A 94 -8.49 -1.76 -5.00
CA SER A 94 -9.36 -0.82 -4.29
C SER A 94 -10.73 -1.35 -3.89
N VAL A 95 -11.32 -0.73 -2.88
CA VAL A 95 -12.71 -0.93 -2.41
C VAL A 95 -13.66 0.12 -2.98
N ASP A 96 -14.95 -0.16 -2.94
CA ASP A 96 -16.01 0.77 -3.33
C ASP A 96 -16.10 1.98 -2.37
N TRP A 97 -16.61 3.12 -2.87
CA TRP A 97 -16.79 4.35 -2.11
C TRP A 97 -17.61 4.18 -0.82
N THR A 98 -18.59 3.27 -0.83
CA THR A 98 -19.56 3.09 0.26
C THR A 98 -19.02 2.32 1.46
N GLU A 99 -17.89 1.62 1.31
CA GLU A 99 -17.31 0.79 2.36
C GLU A 99 -16.89 1.65 3.55
N LYS A 100 -17.37 1.30 4.75
CA LYS A 100 -17.17 2.10 5.96
C LYS A 100 -15.92 1.70 6.72
N LEU A 101 -15.19 2.69 7.19
CA LEU A 101 -14.00 2.51 7.99
C LEU A 101 -14.20 3.08 9.39
N LEU A 102 -13.50 2.46 10.34
CA LEU A 102 -13.27 3.01 11.68
C LEU A 102 -11.78 3.32 11.80
N TYR A 103 -11.44 4.57 12.01
CA TYR A 103 -10.06 4.99 12.23
C TYR A 103 -9.99 6.06 13.32
N THR A 104 -8.82 6.25 13.90
CA THR A 104 -8.56 7.36 14.84
C THR A 104 -7.64 8.38 14.19
N LYS A 105 -7.91 9.66 14.41
CA LYS A 105 -7.05 10.80 14.06
C LYS A 105 -6.79 11.61 15.32
N ASP A 106 -5.53 11.73 15.73
CA ASP A 106 -5.13 12.55 16.90
C ASP A 106 -6.02 12.29 18.12
N ASP A 107 -6.17 11.00 18.48
CA ASP A 107 -6.99 10.50 19.58
C ASP A 107 -8.52 10.63 19.41
N LYS A 108 -9.02 11.14 18.27
CA LYS A 108 -10.45 11.20 17.96
C LYS A 108 -10.86 10.08 17.02
N THR A 109 -11.90 9.37 17.38
CA THR A 109 -12.47 8.31 16.56
C THR A 109 -13.41 8.87 15.51
N VAL A 110 -13.31 8.36 14.28
CA VAL A 110 -14.15 8.76 13.15
C VAL A 110 -14.71 7.51 12.47
N VAL A 111 -16.00 7.54 12.13
CA VAL A 111 -16.65 6.49 11.32
C VAL A 111 -17.30 7.11 10.10
N GLU A 112 -16.76 6.81 8.92
CA GLU A 112 -17.33 7.28 7.66
C GLU A 112 -16.95 6.36 6.48
N PRO A 113 -17.62 6.50 5.32
CA PRO A 113 -17.22 5.81 4.10
C PRO A 113 -15.80 6.19 3.67
N ILE A 114 -15.03 5.22 3.18
CA ILE A 114 -13.65 5.41 2.73
C ILE A 114 -13.55 6.50 1.66
N GLY A 115 -14.48 6.52 0.71
CA GLY A 115 -14.45 7.51 -0.36
C GLY A 115 -14.61 8.94 0.16
N LYS A 116 -15.53 9.14 1.12
CA LYS A 116 -15.73 10.43 1.78
C LYS A 116 -14.49 10.89 2.56
N MET A 117 -13.80 9.97 3.23
CA MET A 117 -12.55 10.26 3.93
C MET A 117 -11.47 10.73 2.95
N ILE A 118 -11.22 9.95 1.90
CA ILE A 118 -10.14 10.20 0.94
C ILE A 118 -10.42 11.45 0.11
N ASP A 119 -11.63 11.63 -0.41
CA ASP A 119 -12.01 12.83 -1.17
C ASP A 119 -11.82 14.11 -0.32
N ARG A 120 -12.17 14.07 0.97
CA ARG A 120 -11.94 15.19 1.89
C ARG A 120 -10.45 15.46 2.09
N LEU A 121 -9.63 14.42 2.29
CA LEU A 121 -8.18 14.57 2.50
C LEU A 121 -7.49 15.15 1.26
N LEU A 122 -7.84 14.65 0.07
CA LEU A 122 -7.33 15.18 -1.21
C LEU A 122 -7.76 16.65 -1.44
N THR A 123 -8.94 17.05 -0.96
CA THR A 123 -9.37 18.45 -1.07
C THR A 123 -8.63 19.37 -0.08
N LEU A 124 -8.23 18.86 1.08
CA LEU A 124 -7.54 19.64 2.12
C LEU A 124 -6.05 19.85 1.84
N GLU A 125 -5.39 18.90 1.18
CA GLU A 125 -3.95 18.93 0.93
C GLU A 125 -3.60 18.78 -0.57
N PRO A 126 -4.03 19.71 -1.44
CA PRO A 126 -3.82 19.59 -2.89
C PRO A 126 -2.34 19.63 -3.30
N GLU A 127 -1.48 20.28 -2.51
CA GLU A 127 -0.05 20.45 -2.81
C GLU A 127 0.78 19.16 -2.66
N ASN A 128 0.32 18.22 -1.81
CA ASN A 128 1.02 16.97 -1.50
C ASN A 128 0.54 15.78 -2.36
N ILE A 129 -0.40 16.02 -3.30
CA ILE A 129 -0.95 14.96 -4.14
C ILE A 129 0.05 14.60 -5.24
N THR A 130 0.46 13.34 -5.27
CA THR A 130 1.18 12.77 -6.40
C THR A 130 0.17 12.21 -7.39
N LYS A 131 0.09 12.80 -8.58
CA LYS A 131 -0.77 12.31 -9.67
C LYS A 131 0.05 11.43 -10.60
N ILE A 132 -0.41 10.20 -10.80
CA ILE A 132 0.17 9.24 -11.74
C ILE A 132 -0.72 9.25 -12.98
N GLU A 133 -0.26 9.93 -14.04
CA GLU A 133 -1.04 10.20 -15.25
C GLU A 133 -1.47 8.91 -15.99
N GLU A 134 -0.63 7.88 -16.00
CA GLU A 134 -0.86 6.64 -16.75
C GLU A 134 -2.13 5.89 -16.30
N ASN A 135 -2.43 5.90 -15.00
CA ASN A 135 -3.56 5.17 -14.41
C ASN A 135 -4.61 6.08 -13.76
N ARG A 136 -4.54 7.41 -14.01
CA ARG A 136 -5.41 8.42 -13.36
C ARG A 136 -5.51 8.20 -11.85
N THR A 137 -4.37 7.89 -11.23
CA THR A 137 -4.27 7.56 -9.80
C THR A 137 -3.79 8.78 -9.03
N GLU A 138 -4.43 9.06 -7.91
CA GLU A 138 -4.04 10.11 -6.99
C GLU A 138 -3.60 9.49 -5.67
N TYR A 139 -2.38 9.82 -5.27
CA TYR A 139 -1.73 9.32 -4.07
C TYR A 139 -1.43 10.49 -3.12
N LEU A 140 -1.76 10.32 -1.83
CA LEU A 140 -1.50 11.31 -0.80
C LEU A 140 -0.90 10.61 0.44
N PRO A 141 0.38 10.89 0.77
CA PRO A 141 0.97 10.44 2.03
C PRO A 141 0.34 11.20 3.21
N LEU A 142 0.11 10.52 4.33
CA LEU A 142 -0.47 11.10 5.53
C LEU A 142 0.57 11.31 6.64
N PRO A 143 0.44 12.40 7.43
CA PRO A 143 1.26 12.63 8.61
C PRO A 143 0.96 11.61 9.72
N GLU A 144 1.77 11.60 10.78
CA GLU A 144 1.52 10.75 11.94
C GLU A 144 0.17 11.08 12.61
N GLY A 145 -0.47 10.10 13.25
CA GLY A 145 -1.70 10.30 14.02
C GLY A 145 -2.95 9.57 13.49
N TYR A 146 -2.89 9.02 12.28
CA TYR A 146 -3.96 8.19 11.71
C TYR A 146 -3.74 6.71 12.02
N MET A 147 -4.67 6.07 12.74
CA MET A 147 -4.60 4.64 13.07
C MET A 147 -5.87 3.89 12.65
N ILE A 148 -5.73 2.66 12.21
CA ILE A 148 -6.81 1.77 11.76
C ILE A 148 -6.59 0.35 12.31
N PRO A 149 -7.66 -0.40 12.65
CA PRO A 149 -7.52 -1.80 13.01
C PRO A 149 -7.15 -2.64 11.78
N SER A 150 -6.21 -3.56 11.96
CA SER A 150 -5.73 -4.48 10.93
C SER A 150 -5.34 -5.83 11.52
N CYS A 151 -5.11 -6.82 10.67
CA CYS A 151 -4.82 -8.21 11.05
C CYS A 151 -3.46 -8.66 10.52
N ASP A 152 -2.61 -9.33 11.30
CA ASP A 152 -1.40 -9.97 10.77
C ASP A 152 -1.73 -11.26 9.99
N GLU A 153 -0.74 -11.84 9.30
CA GLU A 153 -0.86 -13.12 8.57
C GLU A 153 -1.25 -14.29 9.49
N ASN A 154 -0.99 -14.13 10.79
CA ASN A 154 -1.31 -15.07 11.86
C ASN A 154 -2.70 -14.85 12.48
N GLY A 155 -3.52 -13.93 11.95
CA GLY A 155 -4.86 -13.71 12.47
C GLY A 155 -4.94 -12.94 13.78
N ASN A 156 -3.86 -12.27 14.22
CA ASN A 156 -3.86 -11.38 15.39
C ASN A 156 -4.25 -9.98 14.95
N THR A 157 -5.14 -9.32 15.69
CA THR A 157 -5.64 -7.99 15.33
C THR A 157 -5.09 -6.90 16.26
N ASN A 158 -4.74 -5.76 15.68
CA ASN A 158 -4.26 -4.60 16.43
C ASN A 158 -4.47 -3.30 15.64
N TRP A 159 -4.22 -2.15 16.27
CA TRP A 159 -4.27 -0.84 15.62
C TRP A 159 -2.91 -0.47 15.03
N TYR A 160 -2.89 -0.09 13.76
CA TYR A 160 -1.70 0.26 12.99
C TYR A 160 -1.86 1.61 12.29
N ARG A 161 -0.74 2.25 11.96
CA ARG A 161 -0.71 3.56 11.32
C ARG A 161 -1.12 3.47 9.84
N ILE A 162 -1.91 4.45 9.39
CA ILE A 162 -2.16 4.68 7.97
C ILE A 162 -1.01 5.55 7.42
N GLU A 163 -0.30 5.05 6.42
CA GLU A 163 0.82 5.76 5.75
C GLU A 163 0.32 6.68 4.65
N ALA A 164 -0.65 6.22 3.86
CA ALA A 164 -1.13 6.95 2.69
C ALA A 164 -2.55 6.56 2.28
N VAL A 165 -3.17 7.42 1.48
CA VAL A 165 -4.46 7.18 0.84
C VAL A 165 -4.33 7.23 -0.67
N THR A 166 -5.14 6.45 -1.37
CA THR A 166 -5.10 6.37 -2.83
C THR A 166 -6.51 6.32 -3.41
N ARG A 167 -6.73 6.98 -4.56
CA ARG A 167 -7.93 6.77 -5.39
C ARG A 167 -7.57 6.66 -6.87
N HIS A 168 -8.36 5.88 -7.61
CA HIS A 168 -8.19 5.69 -9.06
C HIS A 168 -9.48 5.21 -9.71
N LEU A 169 -9.51 5.14 -11.04
CA LEU A 169 -10.65 4.61 -11.78
C LEU A 169 -10.66 3.07 -11.75
N PRO A 170 -11.80 2.42 -11.49
CA PRO A 170 -11.90 0.97 -11.52
C PRO A 170 -11.72 0.44 -12.94
N VAL A 171 -11.06 -0.72 -13.06
CA VAL A 171 -10.96 -1.47 -14.31
C VAL A 171 -12.02 -2.58 -14.29
N GLY A 172 -13.08 -2.41 -15.07
CA GLY A 172 -14.17 -3.38 -15.18
C GLY A 172 -15.19 -3.30 -14.03
N LYS A 173 -15.97 -4.39 -13.85
CA LYS A 173 -16.98 -4.49 -12.79
C LYS A 173 -16.32 -4.77 -11.44
N LEU A 174 -16.95 -4.34 -10.35
CA LEU A 174 -16.56 -4.70 -8.99
C LEU A 174 -17.09 -6.10 -8.63
N VAL A 175 -16.46 -6.72 -7.65
CA VAL A 175 -16.83 -7.99 -7.04
C VAL A 175 -17.40 -7.71 -5.66
N ARG A 176 -18.64 -8.11 -5.44
CA ARG A 176 -19.30 -8.13 -4.14
C ARG A 176 -19.24 -9.54 -3.56
N VAL A 177 -18.50 -9.68 -2.47
CA VAL A 177 -18.36 -10.95 -1.72
C VAL A 177 -19.31 -10.94 -0.54
N VAL A 178 -20.12 -11.99 -0.40
CA VAL A 178 -21.02 -12.21 0.73
C VAL A 178 -20.55 -13.42 1.52
N THR A 179 -20.34 -13.23 2.81
CA THR A 179 -19.83 -14.26 3.73
C THR A 179 -20.93 -15.00 4.48
N GLN A 180 -20.60 -16.14 5.08
CA GLN A 180 -21.49 -16.97 5.88
C GLN A 180 -22.04 -16.21 7.09
N SER A 181 -21.21 -15.36 7.70
CA SER A 181 -21.64 -14.51 8.79
C SER A 181 -22.59 -13.38 8.38
N GLY A 182 -22.85 -13.21 7.08
CA GLY A 182 -23.74 -12.17 6.53
C GLY A 182 -23.08 -10.81 6.36
N ARG A 183 -21.74 -10.76 6.37
CA ARG A 183 -20.96 -9.55 6.02
C ARG A 183 -20.75 -9.49 4.52
N THR A 184 -20.73 -8.28 3.99
CA THR A 184 -20.54 -8.01 2.56
C THR A 184 -19.39 -7.06 2.35
N VAL A 185 -18.60 -7.28 1.32
CA VAL A 185 -17.54 -6.35 0.91
C VAL A 185 -17.53 -6.24 -0.61
N THR A 186 -17.45 -5.02 -1.12
CA THR A 186 -17.39 -4.71 -2.55
C THR A 186 -16.03 -4.13 -2.90
N ALA A 187 -15.32 -4.80 -3.80
CA ALA A 187 -13.99 -4.43 -4.20
C ALA A 187 -13.74 -4.66 -5.70
N THR A 188 -12.67 -4.09 -6.23
CA THR A 188 -12.22 -4.36 -7.61
C THR A 188 -11.85 -5.85 -7.80
N GLN A 189 -11.99 -6.36 -9.03
CA GLN A 189 -11.60 -7.74 -9.37
C GLN A 189 -10.11 -8.00 -9.12
N SER A 190 -9.28 -7.00 -9.30
CA SER A 190 -7.85 -7.02 -8.99
C SER A 190 -7.56 -6.95 -7.50
N LYS A 191 -8.48 -6.47 -6.64
CA LYS A 191 -8.22 -6.36 -5.20
C LYS A 191 -7.90 -7.71 -4.59
N SER A 192 -6.79 -7.78 -3.87
CA SER A 192 -6.45 -8.96 -3.09
C SER A 192 -7.29 -9.03 -1.81
N PHE A 193 -8.13 -10.06 -1.72
CA PHE A 193 -8.77 -10.52 -0.50
C PHE A 193 -7.79 -11.36 0.32
N LEU A 194 -7.86 -11.29 1.65
CA LEU A 194 -7.10 -12.22 2.49
C LEU A 194 -7.86 -13.53 2.58
N VAL A 195 -7.31 -14.62 2.06
CA VAL A 195 -7.88 -15.96 2.09
C VAL A 195 -6.96 -16.90 2.86
N TRP A 196 -7.53 -17.79 3.65
CA TRP A 196 -6.78 -18.81 4.38
C TRP A 196 -6.30 -19.93 3.46
N ASP A 197 -4.98 -20.19 3.44
CA ASP A 197 -4.36 -21.25 2.61
C ASP A 197 -4.22 -22.62 3.34
N GLY A 198 -4.50 -22.66 4.65
CA GLY A 198 -4.25 -23.82 5.53
C GLY A 198 -3.21 -23.57 6.63
N ALA A 199 -2.35 -22.56 6.47
CA ALA A 199 -1.27 -22.20 7.39
C ALA A 199 -1.27 -20.70 7.77
N LYS A 200 -1.49 -19.80 6.80
CA LYS A 200 -1.53 -18.34 6.97
C LYS A 200 -2.59 -17.70 6.06
N PHE A 201 -2.87 -16.42 6.29
CA PHE A 201 -3.71 -15.65 5.37
C PHE A 201 -2.86 -15.09 4.23
N GLU A 202 -3.20 -15.45 3.00
CA GLU A 202 -2.53 -14.98 1.78
C GLU A 202 -3.48 -14.11 0.94
N GLY A 203 -2.92 -13.31 0.05
CA GLY A 203 -3.73 -12.46 -0.82
C GLY A 203 -4.19 -13.22 -2.06
N VAL A 204 -5.49 -13.26 -2.31
CA VAL A 204 -6.13 -13.85 -3.49
C VAL A 204 -6.93 -12.76 -4.21
N LEU A 205 -6.80 -12.65 -5.53
CA LEU A 205 -7.50 -11.62 -6.30
C LEU A 205 -9.02 -11.81 -6.21
N GLY A 206 -9.77 -10.71 -6.26
CA GLY A 206 -11.23 -10.73 -6.27
C GLY A 206 -11.84 -11.54 -7.40
N SER A 207 -11.16 -11.65 -8.55
CA SER A 207 -11.54 -12.55 -9.65
C SER A 207 -11.39 -14.04 -9.32
N ASP A 208 -10.47 -14.37 -8.40
CA ASP A 208 -10.10 -15.74 -8.05
C ASP A 208 -10.78 -16.22 -6.75
N VAL A 209 -11.41 -15.32 -6.00
CA VAL A 209 -12.19 -15.66 -4.80
C VAL A 209 -13.35 -16.58 -5.19
N LYS A 210 -13.42 -17.73 -4.54
CA LYS A 210 -14.41 -18.78 -4.78
C LYS A 210 -15.32 -18.97 -3.58
N VAL A 211 -16.51 -19.49 -3.85
CA VAL A 211 -17.42 -19.97 -2.80
C VAL A 211 -16.72 -21.09 -2.03
N GLY A 212 -16.68 -20.96 -0.70
CA GLY A 212 -15.94 -21.84 0.20
C GLY A 212 -14.61 -21.28 0.73
N ASP A 213 -14.08 -20.21 0.11
CA ASP A 213 -12.87 -19.54 0.61
C ASP A 213 -13.12 -18.93 2.00
N MET A 214 -12.09 -18.87 2.83
CA MET A 214 -12.21 -18.40 4.22
C MET A 214 -11.54 -17.04 4.40
N LEU A 215 -12.34 -16.00 4.64
CA LEU A 215 -11.89 -14.63 4.88
C LEU A 215 -11.71 -14.35 6.38
N PRO A 216 -10.68 -13.59 6.80
CA PRO A 216 -10.50 -13.17 8.18
C PRO A 216 -11.48 -12.07 8.55
N THR A 217 -12.34 -12.37 9.53
CA THR A 217 -13.26 -11.39 10.13
C THR A 217 -12.96 -11.22 11.61
N THR A 218 -12.77 -10.00 12.10
CA THR A 218 -12.36 -9.76 13.49
C THR A 218 -13.37 -10.30 14.53
N THR A 219 -12.88 -11.12 15.46
CA THR A 219 -13.67 -11.62 16.61
C THR A 219 -13.29 -10.95 17.91
N SER A 220 -12.00 -10.70 18.08
CA SER A 220 -11.37 -10.15 19.26
C SER A 220 -10.51 -9.00 18.77
N LEU A 221 -10.78 -7.78 19.22
CA LEU A 221 -9.97 -6.62 18.91
C LEU A 221 -9.40 -6.05 20.20
N ARG A 222 -8.10 -5.72 20.18
CA ARG A 222 -7.50 -4.97 21.28
C ARG A 222 -7.87 -3.50 21.16
N LYS A 223 -8.16 -2.86 22.29
CA LYS A 223 -8.40 -1.42 22.29
C LYS A 223 -7.16 -0.64 21.88
N PRO A 224 -7.34 0.52 21.23
CA PRO A 224 -6.24 1.45 21.05
C PRO A 224 -5.73 1.89 22.44
N ARG A 225 -4.47 2.33 22.53
CA ARG A 225 -3.85 2.75 23.81
C ARG A 225 -4.51 3.96 24.46
N ILE A 226 -5.45 4.59 23.77
CA ILE A 226 -6.13 5.81 24.18
C ILE A 226 -7.49 5.42 24.79
N GLU A 227 -7.65 5.67 26.09
CA GLU A 227 -8.94 5.55 26.77
C GLU A 227 -9.39 6.93 27.26
N HIS A 228 -10.47 7.44 26.66
CA HIS A 228 -11.10 8.67 27.14
C HIS A 228 -11.94 8.34 28.38
N SER A 229 -11.70 9.01 29.50
CA SER A 229 -12.47 8.79 30.73
C SER A 229 -13.74 9.64 30.82
N TYR A 230 -13.86 10.67 29.97
CA TYR A 230 -14.99 11.58 29.92
C TYR A 230 -15.33 11.98 28.49
N PHE A 231 -16.59 12.33 28.27
CA PHE A 231 -17.08 12.98 27.07
C PHE A 231 -17.09 14.50 27.27
N ASP A 232 -16.31 15.22 26.46
CA ASP A 232 -16.25 16.67 26.52
C ASP A 232 -17.39 17.30 25.69
N MET A 233 -18.28 18.04 26.35
CA MET A 233 -19.42 18.69 25.71
C MET A 233 -18.99 19.74 24.67
N GLU A 234 -17.78 20.28 24.78
CA GLU A 234 -17.23 21.24 23.81
C GLU A 234 -17.14 20.67 22.40
N THR A 235 -17.01 19.34 22.27
CA THR A 235 -16.96 18.65 20.98
C THR A 235 -18.22 18.87 20.14
N ILE A 236 -19.38 19.02 20.79
CA ILE A 236 -20.68 19.26 20.14
C ILE A 236 -21.06 20.74 20.25
N PHE A 237 -20.77 21.34 21.40
CA PHE A 237 -21.22 22.67 21.76
C PHE A 237 -20.01 23.59 21.96
N PRO A 238 -19.48 24.20 20.89
CA PRO A 238 -18.27 24.98 21.02
C PRO A 238 -18.49 26.23 21.89
N LYS A 239 -17.51 26.57 22.72
CA LYS A 239 -17.55 27.70 23.68
C LYS A 239 -17.76 29.07 23.01
N ASN A 240 -17.49 29.17 21.71
CA ASN A 240 -17.74 30.37 20.90
C ASN A 240 -19.22 30.54 20.48
N LYS A 241 -20.08 29.54 20.70
CA LYS A 241 -21.53 29.61 20.39
C LYS A 241 -22.40 29.40 21.62
N TYR A 242 -21.94 28.61 22.59
CA TYR A 242 -22.69 28.26 23.79
C TYR A 242 -22.02 28.85 25.04
N LEU A 243 -22.82 29.34 25.98
CA LEU A 243 -22.30 29.81 27.27
C LEU A 243 -22.13 28.64 28.23
N TYR A 244 -20.92 28.45 28.73
CA TYR A 244 -20.62 27.53 29.83
C TYR A 244 -20.62 28.29 31.15
N THR A 245 -21.31 27.78 32.17
CA THR A 245 -21.32 28.45 33.49
C THR A 245 -19.94 28.48 34.14
N THR A 246 -19.09 27.46 33.92
CA THR A 246 -17.68 27.44 34.36
C THR A 246 -16.88 28.61 33.78
N GLU A 247 -17.02 28.88 32.48
CA GLU A 247 -16.37 29.99 31.79
C GLU A 247 -16.98 31.34 32.23
N LEU A 248 -18.29 31.41 32.49
CA LEU A 248 -18.94 32.61 33.05
C LEU A 248 -18.43 32.96 34.45
N VAL A 249 -18.17 31.96 35.30
CA VAL A 249 -17.60 32.18 36.64
C VAL A 249 -16.17 32.71 36.55
N LYS A 250 -15.36 32.20 35.61
CA LYS A 250 -14.02 32.74 35.32
C LYS A 250 -14.11 34.18 34.82
N ALA A 251 -15.03 34.46 33.89
CA ALA A 251 -15.29 35.79 33.36
C ALA A 251 -15.66 36.80 34.46
N ARG A 252 -16.46 36.37 35.43
CA ARG A 252 -16.84 37.19 36.60
C ARG A 252 -15.65 37.51 37.51
N LYS A 253 -14.68 36.61 37.65
CA LYS A 253 -13.51 36.77 38.53
C LYS A 253 -12.37 37.57 37.91
N GLN A 254 -12.16 37.46 36.60
CA GLN A 254 -10.97 37.99 35.91
C GLN A 254 -11.24 39.19 35.00
N GLY A 255 -12.47 39.70 34.97
CA GLY A 255 -12.87 40.84 34.13
C GLY A 255 -13.16 40.41 32.68
N TRP A 256 -14.21 40.99 32.06
CA TRP A 256 -14.77 40.48 30.80
C TRP A 256 -14.01 40.91 29.54
N LEU A 257 -13.64 42.19 29.45
CA LEU A 257 -13.26 42.84 28.19
C LEU A 257 -11.84 42.48 27.73
N ASP A 258 -10.88 42.38 28.66
CA ASP A 258 -9.46 42.19 28.31
C ASP A 258 -9.01 40.72 28.40
N SER A 259 -9.85 39.84 28.98
CA SER A 259 -9.49 38.46 29.33
C SER A 259 -10.23 37.40 28.49
N ASN A 260 -11.23 37.78 27.68
CA ASN A 260 -11.97 36.86 26.80
C ASN A 260 -11.09 36.44 25.61
N GLY A 261 -10.90 35.14 25.42
CA GLY A 261 -9.97 34.57 24.45
C GLY A 261 -8.55 34.32 24.98
N ILE A 262 -8.25 34.77 26.21
CA ILE A 262 -6.97 34.56 26.89
C ILE A 262 -7.13 33.61 28.08
N HIS A 263 -8.00 33.95 29.04
CA HIS A 263 -8.18 33.18 30.28
C HIS A 263 -9.50 32.40 30.36
N PHE A 264 -10.52 32.85 29.63
CA PHE A 264 -11.80 32.15 29.45
C PHE A 264 -12.35 32.44 28.05
N THR A 265 -13.32 31.66 27.59
CA THR A 265 -13.96 31.86 26.27
C THR A 265 -15.46 31.91 26.41
N VAL A 266 -16.04 33.06 26.03
CA VAL A 266 -17.50 33.28 25.99
C VAL A 266 -17.91 33.84 24.62
N PRO A 267 -19.12 33.49 24.12
CA PRO A 267 -19.58 33.85 22.78
C PRO A 267 -19.85 35.34 22.57
N TYR A 268 -19.89 36.14 23.64
CA TYR A 268 -20.24 37.56 23.57
C TYR A 268 -19.09 38.45 24.06
N ASN A 269 -18.79 39.49 23.29
CA ASN A 269 -17.71 40.43 23.59
C ASN A 269 -18.03 41.37 24.78
N ARG A 270 -19.30 41.50 25.18
CA ARG A 270 -19.70 42.38 26.29
C ARG A 270 -20.58 41.64 27.32
N PRO A 271 -20.43 41.93 28.63
CA PRO A 271 -21.23 41.28 29.68
C PRO A 271 -22.73 41.58 29.58
N ASP A 272 -23.12 42.78 29.18
CA ASP A 272 -24.52 43.22 29.04
C ASP A 272 -25.27 42.42 27.97
N THR A 273 -24.60 42.10 26.86
CA THR A 273 -25.15 41.22 25.81
C THR A 273 -25.41 39.78 26.30
N CYS A 274 -24.76 39.36 27.39
CA CYS A 274 -25.01 38.06 28.03
C CYS A 274 -26.32 37.98 28.82
N PHE A 275 -27.13 39.03 28.88
CA PHE A 275 -28.44 39.05 29.58
C PHE A 275 -29.67 39.24 28.66
N GLY A 276 -29.52 39.24 27.32
CA GLY A 276 -30.62 39.25 26.32
C GLY A 276 -31.52 37.98 26.23
N LYS A 277 -32.59 38.03 25.40
CA LYS A 277 -33.70 37.06 25.40
C LYS A 277 -33.49 35.74 24.63
N ASP A 278 -32.64 35.69 23.59
CA ASP A 278 -32.40 34.47 22.79
C ASP A 278 -31.03 33.87 23.10
N LYS A 279 -30.95 32.93 24.06
CA LYS A 279 -29.67 32.29 24.42
C LYS A 279 -29.79 30.80 24.63
N SER A 280 -28.75 30.08 24.21
CA SER A 280 -28.52 28.68 24.51
C SER A 280 -27.42 28.58 25.57
N TYR A 281 -27.80 28.14 26.78
CA TYR A 281 -26.90 27.98 27.92
C TYR A 281 -26.54 26.51 28.12
N ILE A 282 -25.28 26.25 28.49
CA ILE A 282 -24.83 25.00 29.08
C ILE A 282 -24.64 25.25 30.57
N LEU A 283 -25.56 24.69 31.35
CA LEU A 283 -25.60 24.85 32.81
C LEU A 283 -24.70 23.79 33.44
N SER A 284 -23.46 24.16 33.72
CA SER A 284 -22.51 23.38 34.52
C SER A 284 -22.75 23.55 36.01
N CYS A 285 -22.39 22.52 36.78
CA CYS A 285 -22.63 22.37 38.21
C CYS A 285 -22.15 23.56 39.07
N GLU A 286 -23.05 24.48 39.41
CA GLU A 286 -22.98 25.33 40.62
C GLU A 286 -24.36 25.45 41.30
N PRO A 287 -24.44 25.70 42.63
CA PRO A 287 -25.71 25.83 43.34
C PRO A 287 -26.52 27.04 42.84
N GLY A 288 -27.76 26.80 42.37
CA GLY A 288 -28.71 27.86 41.96
C GLY A 288 -29.29 27.76 40.55
N PHE A 289 -28.93 26.74 39.75
CA PHE A 289 -29.43 26.52 38.38
C PHE A 289 -30.37 25.30 38.25
N VAL A 290 -31.20 25.25 37.20
CA VAL A 290 -32.33 24.30 37.02
C VAL A 290 -31.93 22.93 36.42
N SER A 291 -30.73 22.79 35.86
CA SER A 291 -30.16 21.53 35.33
C SER A 291 -28.66 21.52 35.57
N HIS A 292 -28.08 20.43 36.06
CA HIS A 292 -26.68 20.34 36.49
C HIS A 292 -25.87 19.32 35.68
N ILE A 293 -25.88 19.44 34.35
CA ILE A 293 -25.10 18.52 33.50
C ILE A 293 -23.66 19.05 33.42
N PRO A 294 -22.63 18.26 33.75
CA PRO A 294 -21.25 18.71 33.75
C PRO A 294 -20.72 18.97 32.34
N ASP A 295 -19.72 19.84 32.22
CA ASP A 295 -19.02 20.11 30.94
C ASP A 295 -18.33 18.85 30.40
N LYS A 296 -17.88 17.99 31.31
CA LYS A 296 -17.24 16.72 31.04
C LYS A 296 -18.07 15.62 31.69
N ILE A 297 -18.81 14.87 30.88
CA ILE A 297 -19.66 13.77 31.35
C ILE A 297 -18.77 12.52 31.52
N PRO A 298 -18.72 11.89 32.69
CA PRO A 298 -17.93 10.67 32.88
C PRO A 298 -18.43 9.55 31.96
N LEU A 299 -17.50 8.84 31.31
CA LEU A 299 -17.81 7.66 30.50
C LEU A 299 -17.91 6.43 31.41
N ASP A 300 -18.96 6.39 32.21
CA ASP A 300 -19.26 5.30 33.15
C ASP A 300 -20.36 4.37 32.63
N ASN A 301 -20.66 3.32 33.41
CA ASN A 301 -21.66 2.33 33.04
C ASN A 301 -23.08 2.92 32.95
N ASP A 302 -23.42 3.92 33.77
CA ASP A 302 -24.76 4.51 33.80
C ASP A 302 -25.00 5.42 32.59
N PHE A 303 -24.02 6.23 32.21
CA PHE A 303 -24.11 7.04 31.00
C PHE A 303 -24.10 6.16 29.74
N GLY A 304 -23.31 5.08 29.76
CA GLY A 304 -23.39 4.03 28.74
C GLY A 304 -24.80 3.47 28.61
N PHE A 305 -25.41 3.07 29.74
CA PHE A 305 -26.78 2.55 29.78
C PHE A 305 -27.81 3.53 29.22
N LEU A 306 -27.70 4.81 29.55
CA LEU A 306 -28.59 5.86 29.03
C LEU A 306 -28.50 5.97 27.49
N ILE A 307 -27.29 5.90 26.93
CA ILE A 307 -27.10 5.86 25.47
C ILE A 307 -27.67 4.58 24.88
N GLY A 308 -27.40 3.42 25.50
CA GLY A 308 -27.92 2.13 25.07
C GLY A 308 -29.44 2.10 24.99
N ILE A 309 -30.13 2.55 26.04
CA ILE A 309 -31.60 2.58 26.05
C ILE A 309 -32.16 3.60 25.05
N TYR A 310 -31.48 4.73 24.84
CA TYR A 310 -31.83 5.68 23.78
C TYR A 310 -31.74 5.03 22.41
N LEU A 311 -30.67 4.27 22.13
CA LEU A 311 -30.48 3.57 20.87
C LEU A 311 -31.56 2.50 20.65
N ALA A 312 -32.00 1.80 21.70
CA ALA A 312 -33.08 0.83 21.61
C ALA A 312 -34.45 1.49 21.42
N GLU A 313 -34.92 2.25 22.41
CA GLU A 313 -36.32 2.69 22.52
C GLU A 313 -36.46 4.21 22.69
N GLY A 314 -35.35 4.94 22.61
CA GLY A 314 -35.33 6.38 22.69
C GLY A 314 -35.82 7.09 21.42
N TRP A 315 -36.39 8.26 21.62
CA TRP A 315 -36.70 9.27 20.61
C TRP A 315 -36.45 10.65 21.22
N CYS A 316 -36.32 11.68 20.39
CA CYS A 316 -36.15 13.04 20.91
C CYS A 316 -36.94 14.05 20.09
N THR A 317 -37.37 15.10 20.78
CA THR A 317 -37.97 16.30 20.19
C THR A 317 -37.00 17.47 20.27
N LYS A 318 -37.46 18.69 20.02
CA LYS A 318 -36.66 19.90 20.27
C LYS A 318 -36.46 20.19 21.76
N THR A 319 -37.32 19.66 22.64
CA THR A 319 -37.41 20.10 24.05
C THR A 319 -37.18 18.98 25.07
N PHE A 320 -37.38 17.72 24.70
CA PHE A 320 -37.23 16.59 25.61
C PHE A 320 -36.78 15.32 24.87
N VAL A 321 -36.22 14.38 25.63
CA VAL A 321 -35.90 13.01 25.20
C VAL A 321 -36.97 12.08 25.75
N GLY A 322 -37.56 11.24 24.91
CA GLY A 322 -38.53 10.22 25.33
C GLY A 322 -37.90 8.82 25.27
N VAL A 323 -38.21 7.99 26.26
CA VAL A 323 -37.88 6.56 26.29
C VAL A 323 -39.19 5.79 26.43
N SER A 324 -39.53 5.00 25.42
CA SER A 324 -40.79 4.26 25.35
C SER A 324 -40.61 2.82 25.86
N ASN A 325 -40.43 2.67 27.18
CA ASN A 325 -40.26 1.38 27.85
C ASN A 325 -41.15 1.32 29.11
N ASN A 326 -41.81 0.19 29.35
CA ASN A 326 -42.73 0.01 30.49
C ASN A 326 -42.07 -0.63 31.72
N ASP A 327 -40.82 -1.08 31.62
CA ASP A 327 -40.12 -1.76 32.70
C ASP A 327 -39.69 -0.76 33.79
N GLU A 328 -40.18 -0.96 35.02
CA GLU A 328 -39.92 -0.09 36.17
C GLU A 328 -38.44 -0.02 36.54
N VAL A 329 -37.67 -1.10 36.35
CA VAL A 329 -36.23 -1.15 36.69
C VAL A 329 -35.44 -0.31 35.70
N ILE A 330 -35.76 -0.40 34.41
CA ILE A 330 -35.14 0.41 33.37
C ILE A 330 -35.47 1.89 33.60
N GLN A 331 -36.75 2.21 33.82
CA GLN A 331 -37.17 3.60 34.10
C GLN A 331 -36.46 4.15 35.33
N LYS A 332 -36.41 3.38 36.43
CA LYS A 332 -35.74 3.79 37.67
C LYS A 332 -34.26 4.08 37.45
N ARG A 333 -33.56 3.25 36.69
CA ARG A 333 -32.13 3.46 36.39
C ARG A 333 -31.89 4.74 35.58
N VAL A 334 -32.80 5.06 34.65
CA VAL A 334 -32.76 6.32 33.90
C VAL A 334 -33.08 7.51 34.81
N THR A 335 -34.09 7.41 35.68
CA THR A 335 -34.45 8.48 36.62
C THR A 335 -33.37 8.74 37.66
N ASP A 336 -32.70 7.70 38.16
CA ASP A 336 -31.57 7.83 39.11
C ASP A 336 -30.41 8.63 38.48
N TRP A 337 -30.16 8.44 37.18
CA TRP A 337 -29.19 9.27 36.44
C TRP A 337 -29.69 10.71 36.31
N CYS A 338 -30.98 10.93 36.02
CA CYS A 338 -31.56 12.26 35.96
C CYS A 338 -31.49 12.99 37.30
N ASP A 339 -31.81 12.32 38.42
CA ASP A 339 -31.76 12.87 39.77
C ASP A 339 -30.35 13.27 40.17
N ARG A 340 -29.33 12.46 39.80
CA ARG A 340 -27.91 12.77 40.03
C ARG A 340 -27.49 14.12 39.42
N TYR A 341 -28.04 14.49 38.27
CA TYR A 341 -27.72 15.72 37.54
C TYR A 341 -28.83 16.77 37.59
N GLY A 342 -29.83 16.60 38.45
CA GLY A 342 -30.96 17.53 38.60
C GLY A 342 -31.76 17.76 37.32
N VAL A 343 -31.89 16.74 36.47
CA VAL A 343 -32.65 16.82 35.21
C VAL A 343 -34.11 16.45 35.46
N THR A 344 -35.04 17.34 35.14
CA THR A 344 -36.48 17.08 35.33
C THR A 344 -37.00 16.01 34.36
N TYR A 345 -37.88 15.13 34.84
CA TYR A 345 -38.52 14.09 34.04
C TYR A 345 -40.01 13.93 34.41
N GLN A 346 -40.78 13.39 33.48
CA GLN A 346 -42.18 13.05 33.64
C GLN A 346 -42.43 11.63 33.13
N GLY A 347 -42.77 10.72 34.03
CA GLY A 347 -43.18 9.35 33.69
C GLY A 347 -44.68 9.28 33.41
N THR A 348 -45.06 8.62 32.32
CA THR A 348 -46.42 8.14 32.06
C THR A 348 -46.38 6.60 32.02
N SER A 349 -47.54 5.94 31.97
CA SER A 349 -47.61 4.47 32.00
C SER A 349 -46.83 3.77 30.88
N ASN A 350 -46.55 4.46 29.76
CA ASN A 350 -45.84 3.88 28.61
C ASN A 350 -44.55 4.62 28.22
N ASP A 351 -44.40 5.89 28.59
CA ASP A 351 -43.26 6.72 28.17
C ASP A 351 -42.66 7.49 29.34
N LEU A 352 -41.33 7.47 29.45
CA LEU A 352 -40.54 8.35 30.29
C LEU A 352 -40.04 9.54 29.47
N LYS A 353 -40.40 10.77 29.86
CA LYS A 353 -39.98 12.01 29.19
C LYS A 353 -38.98 12.76 30.03
N ILE A 354 -37.77 12.93 29.53
CA ILE A 354 -36.68 13.67 30.16
C ILE A 354 -36.66 15.08 29.57
N HIS A 355 -37.04 16.08 30.38
CA HIS A 355 -37.17 17.47 29.96
C HIS A 355 -35.81 18.19 29.98
N SER A 356 -35.04 17.98 28.91
CA SER A 356 -33.78 18.70 28.68
C SER A 356 -33.57 18.95 27.19
N THR A 357 -33.53 20.24 26.80
CA THR A 357 -33.18 20.69 25.45
C THR A 357 -31.73 20.34 25.11
N LEU A 358 -30.84 20.43 26.10
CA LEU A 358 -29.41 20.12 25.95
C LEU A 358 -29.21 18.64 25.61
N LEU A 359 -29.80 17.73 26.40
CA LEU A 359 -29.72 16.29 26.14
C LEU A 359 -30.39 15.92 24.82
N ALA A 360 -31.57 16.48 24.52
CA ALA A 360 -32.25 16.23 23.25
C ALA A 360 -31.39 16.61 22.04
N HIS A 361 -30.68 17.75 22.11
CA HIS A 361 -29.77 18.18 21.06
C HIS A 361 -28.51 17.31 20.98
N MET A 362 -27.94 16.94 22.14
CA MET A 362 -26.78 16.05 22.25
C MET A 362 -27.09 14.69 21.60
N PHE A 363 -28.15 14.00 22.03
CA PHE A 363 -28.56 12.70 21.47
C PHE A 363 -28.84 12.77 19.98
N LYS A 364 -29.49 13.84 19.52
CA LYS A 364 -29.75 14.05 18.09
C LYS A 364 -28.45 14.11 17.27
N ILE A 365 -27.39 14.72 17.78
CA ILE A 365 -26.11 14.84 17.09
C ILE A 365 -25.34 13.52 17.16
N ILE A 366 -25.17 12.95 18.36
CA ILE A 366 -24.27 11.79 18.55
C ILE A 366 -24.89 10.46 18.12
N CYS A 367 -26.17 10.23 18.43
CA CYS A 367 -26.85 8.97 18.16
C CYS A 367 -27.70 9.05 16.88
N GLY A 368 -28.13 10.24 16.46
CA GLY A 368 -29.10 10.40 15.37
C GLY A 368 -30.55 10.18 15.81
N THR A 369 -31.50 10.60 14.98
CA THR A 369 -32.95 10.57 15.29
C THR A 369 -33.75 9.81 14.24
N GLY A 370 -34.71 9.02 14.71
CA GLY A 370 -35.48 8.11 13.87
C GLY A 370 -34.79 6.76 13.71
N SER A 371 -35.56 5.67 13.67
CA SER A 371 -35.06 4.30 13.77
C SER A 371 -34.03 3.90 12.72
N ALA A 372 -34.11 4.46 11.50
CA ALA A 372 -33.16 4.20 10.42
C ALA A 372 -31.83 4.96 10.54
N ASN A 373 -31.82 6.11 11.24
CA ASN A 373 -30.64 6.99 11.33
C ASN A 373 -29.88 6.83 12.66
N LYS A 374 -30.35 5.97 13.56
CA LYS A 374 -29.68 5.70 14.82
C LYS A 374 -28.32 5.07 14.56
N ARG A 375 -27.28 5.47 15.27
CA ARG A 375 -25.93 4.90 15.18
C ARG A 375 -25.22 4.97 16.52
N VAL A 376 -24.23 4.12 16.71
CA VAL A 376 -23.36 4.17 17.90
C VAL A 376 -22.54 5.47 17.87
N PRO A 377 -22.46 6.25 18.96
CA PRO A 377 -21.63 7.44 19.02
C PRO A 377 -20.15 7.13 18.80
N GLU A 378 -19.44 7.95 18.03
CA GLU A 378 -18.04 7.70 17.62
C GLU A 378 -17.07 7.56 18.80
N PHE A 379 -17.25 8.34 19.87
CA PHE A 379 -16.41 8.24 21.07
C PHE A 379 -16.56 6.90 21.80
N SER A 380 -17.64 6.14 21.56
CA SER A 380 -17.90 4.86 22.22
C SER A 380 -16.86 3.80 21.85
N TYR A 381 -16.25 3.89 20.67
CA TYR A 381 -15.24 2.93 20.21
C TYR A 381 -13.92 3.05 20.96
N THR A 382 -13.66 4.19 21.60
CA THR A 382 -12.47 4.49 22.44
C THR A 382 -12.83 4.69 23.92
N ALA A 383 -14.09 4.46 24.29
CA ALA A 383 -14.57 4.62 25.66
C ALA A 383 -14.14 3.41 26.55
N PRO A 384 -14.14 3.54 27.89
CA PRO A 384 -13.74 2.47 28.80
C PRO A 384 -14.67 1.25 28.70
N ASN A 385 -14.17 0.06 29.06
CA ASN A 385 -14.96 -1.18 28.97
C ASN A 385 -16.27 -1.11 29.78
N GLU A 386 -16.26 -0.40 30.91
CA GLU A 386 -17.45 -0.23 31.75
C GLU A 386 -18.55 0.58 31.07
N PHE A 387 -18.20 1.63 30.33
CA PHE A 387 -19.16 2.38 29.51
C PHE A 387 -19.76 1.51 28.41
N ILE A 388 -18.92 0.76 27.69
CA ILE A 388 -19.37 -0.08 26.58
C ILE A 388 -20.30 -1.20 27.10
N LYS A 389 -19.99 -1.82 28.26
CA LYS A 389 -20.89 -2.77 28.93
C LYS A 389 -22.24 -2.14 29.25
N GLY A 390 -22.24 -0.91 29.76
CA GLY A 390 -23.47 -0.15 30.04
C GLY A 390 -24.30 0.09 28.79
N LEU A 391 -23.65 0.52 27.71
CA LEU A 391 -24.30 0.74 26.41
C LEU A 391 -24.91 -0.54 25.85
N ILE A 392 -24.18 -1.65 25.89
CA ILE A 392 -24.68 -2.96 25.46
C ILE A 392 -25.85 -3.42 26.35
N ASP A 393 -25.75 -3.26 27.67
CA ASP A 393 -26.85 -3.56 28.60
C ASP A 393 -28.11 -2.74 28.25
N GLY A 394 -28.00 -1.42 28.16
CA GLY A 394 -29.16 -0.56 27.84
C GLY A 394 -29.81 -0.93 26.51
N TYR A 395 -28.99 -1.24 25.50
CA TYR A 395 -29.49 -1.60 24.17
C TYR A 395 -30.23 -2.95 24.16
N TRP A 396 -29.69 -3.98 24.82
CA TRP A 396 -30.33 -5.30 24.89
C TRP A 396 -31.50 -5.34 25.89
N SER A 397 -31.39 -4.65 27.01
CA SER A 397 -32.46 -4.52 28.01
C SER A 397 -33.69 -3.83 27.41
N GLY A 398 -33.51 -2.85 26.52
CA GLY A 398 -34.60 -2.31 25.71
C GLY A 398 -35.07 -3.29 24.63
N GLY A 399 -34.31 -3.44 23.54
CA GLY A 399 -34.78 -4.09 22.31
C GLY A 399 -34.35 -5.55 22.09
N GLY A 400 -33.55 -6.13 22.98
CA GLY A 400 -32.96 -7.46 22.80
C GLY A 400 -33.91 -8.62 23.11
N THR A 401 -33.72 -9.74 22.41
CA THR A 401 -34.47 -10.99 22.62
C THR A 401 -33.52 -12.15 22.93
N VAL A 402 -33.85 -12.93 23.97
CA VAL A 402 -33.12 -14.17 24.31
C VAL A 402 -34.01 -15.36 23.97
N SER A 403 -33.54 -16.22 23.07
CA SER A 403 -34.27 -17.41 22.63
C SER A 403 -34.21 -18.51 23.68
N LYS A 404 -35.38 -18.98 24.13
CA LYS A 404 -35.48 -20.11 25.07
C LYS A 404 -35.02 -21.43 24.45
N VAL A 405 -35.21 -21.59 23.13
CA VAL A 405 -34.92 -22.85 22.43
C VAL A 405 -33.45 -22.95 22.08
N SER A 406 -32.91 -21.95 21.38
CA SER A 406 -31.51 -21.95 20.94
C SER A 406 -30.54 -21.45 22.00
N GLY A 407 -31.00 -20.66 22.99
CA GLY A 407 -30.12 -19.98 23.95
C GLY A 407 -29.37 -18.79 23.33
N SER A 408 -29.69 -18.45 22.07
CA SER A 408 -29.06 -17.36 21.32
C SER A 408 -29.62 -16.00 21.73
N VAL A 409 -28.77 -14.99 21.60
CA VAL A 409 -29.05 -13.60 21.94
C VAL A 409 -29.20 -12.83 20.63
N ILE A 410 -30.38 -12.27 20.40
CA ILE A 410 -30.77 -11.69 19.11
C ILE A 410 -31.18 -10.23 19.32
N ILE A 411 -30.74 -9.36 18.43
CA ILE A 411 -31.24 -7.98 18.34
C ILE A 411 -31.53 -7.60 16.89
N THR A 412 -32.55 -6.76 16.70
CA THR A 412 -33.01 -6.31 15.40
C THR A 412 -33.09 -4.79 15.35
N SER A 413 -32.67 -4.18 14.25
CA SER A 413 -32.75 -2.75 14.01
C SER A 413 -33.12 -2.46 12.55
N VAL A 414 -33.63 -1.26 12.29
CA VAL A 414 -33.82 -0.73 10.93
C VAL A 414 -32.52 -0.09 10.42
N SER A 415 -31.68 0.41 11.34
CA SER A 415 -30.38 0.97 11.02
C SER A 415 -29.32 -0.13 10.92
N GLU A 416 -28.69 -0.24 9.76
CA GLU A 416 -27.52 -1.07 9.52
C GLU A 416 -26.32 -0.60 10.35
N ASP A 417 -26.08 0.72 10.39
CA ASP A 417 -24.94 1.34 11.08
C ASP A 417 -24.95 1.07 12.58
N LEU A 418 -26.14 1.04 13.17
CA LEU A 418 -26.29 0.67 14.58
C LEU A 418 -25.89 -0.79 14.81
N ILE A 419 -26.32 -1.70 13.94
CA ILE A 419 -26.03 -3.13 14.09
C ILE A 419 -24.54 -3.42 13.84
N LEU A 420 -23.95 -2.80 12.82
CA LEU A 420 -22.51 -2.92 12.55
C LEU A 420 -21.68 -2.34 13.70
N GLY A 421 -22.03 -1.15 14.19
CA GLY A 421 -21.34 -0.53 15.32
C GLY A 421 -21.43 -1.36 16.61
N ILE A 422 -22.61 -1.92 16.90
CA ILE A 422 -22.79 -2.82 18.05
C ILE A 422 -22.01 -4.13 17.85
N SER A 423 -22.01 -4.70 16.63
CA SER A 423 -21.19 -5.88 16.32
C SER A 423 -19.70 -5.60 16.50
N PHE A 424 -19.25 -4.39 16.18
CA PHE A 424 -17.87 -3.98 16.40
C PHE A 424 -17.55 -3.86 17.89
N LEU A 425 -18.40 -3.20 18.69
CA LEU A 425 -18.20 -3.06 20.15
C LEU A 425 -18.13 -4.43 20.87
N LEU A 426 -18.87 -5.42 20.38
CA LEU A 426 -18.80 -6.79 20.90
C LEU A 426 -17.44 -7.47 20.66
N SER A 427 -16.70 -7.06 19.63
CA SER A 427 -15.38 -7.61 19.34
C SER A 427 -14.35 -7.29 20.44
N TYR A 428 -14.53 -6.19 21.19
CA TYR A 428 -13.68 -5.89 22.36
C TYR A 428 -13.82 -6.91 23.50
N PHE A 429 -14.92 -7.66 23.53
CA PHE A 429 -15.17 -8.72 24.50
C PHE A 429 -14.96 -10.12 23.91
N GLY A 430 -14.42 -10.22 22.68
CA GLY A 430 -14.24 -11.51 22.01
C GLY A 430 -15.57 -12.21 21.71
N ILE A 431 -16.63 -11.44 21.44
CA ILE A 431 -17.97 -11.92 21.12
C ILE A 431 -18.25 -11.68 19.64
N PHE A 432 -18.48 -12.76 18.91
CA PHE A 432 -18.81 -12.72 17.49
C PHE A 432 -20.30 -13.01 17.24
N GLY A 433 -20.93 -12.22 16.37
CA GLY A 433 -22.32 -12.38 15.97
C GLY A 433 -22.48 -12.52 14.46
N ARG A 434 -23.52 -13.28 14.06
CA ARG A 434 -23.95 -13.41 12.67
C ARG A 434 -24.93 -12.28 12.32
N LEU A 435 -24.65 -11.61 11.22
CA LEU A 435 -25.49 -10.58 10.62
C LEU A 435 -26.44 -11.22 9.60
N SER A 436 -27.64 -10.66 9.49
CA SER A 436 -28.60 -11.03 8.45
C SER A 436 -29.53 -9.86 8.20
N SER A 437 -30.04 -9.74 6.98
CA SER A 437 -31.08 -8.78 6.64
C SER A 437 -32.35 -9.52 6.23
N SER A 438 -33.50 -9.01 6.65
CA SER A 438 -34.81 -9.54 6.30
C SER A 438 -35.69 -8.41 5.78
N GLN A 439 -36.39 -8.67 4.68
CA GLN A 439 -37.35 -7.75 4.09
C GLN A 439 -38.76 -8.19 4.47
N ALA A 440 -39.45 -7.37 5.25
CA ALA A 440 -40.87 -7.55 5.53
C ALA A 440 -41.70 -6.63 4.62
N LYS A 441 -42.66 -7.20 3.88
CA LYS A 441 -43.67 -6.43 3.14
C LYS A 441 -44.83 -6.08 4.09
N ASN A 442 -45.00 -4.79 4.37
CA ASN A 442 -46.21 -4.26 5.01
C ASN A 442 -47.00 -3.42 4.00
N ASN A 443 -48.27 -3.11 4.32
CA ASN A 443 -49.18 -2.33 3.47
C ASN A 443 -48.69 -0.90 3.12
N ILE A 444 -47.59 -0.43 3.73
CA ILE A 444 -47.05 0.94 3.59
C ILE A 444 -45.69 0.93 2.86
N GLY A 445 -45.08 -0.25 2.60
CA GLY A 445 -43.80 -0.38 1.92
C GLY A 445 -42.96 -1.59 2.34
N ILE A 446 -41.80 -1.78 1.69
CA ILE A 446 -40.78 -2.77 2.04
C ILE A 446 -39.91 -2.19 3.17
N LYS A 447 -39.92 -2.82 4.35
CA LYS A 447 -39.05 -2.42 5.46
C LYS A 447 -37.90 -3.42 5.59
N LEU A 448 -36.69 -2.97 5.28
CA LEU A 448 -35.47 -3.73 5.53
C LEU A 448 -35.19 -3.70 7.04
N THR A 449 -34.93 -4.88 7.61
CA THR A 449 -34.54 -5.03 9.02
C THR A 449 -33.25 -5.83 9.11
N HIS A 450 -32.30 -5.31 9.87
CA HIS A 450 -31.01 -5.93 10.12
C HIS A 450 -31.04 -6.64 11.47
N LEU A 451 -30.50 -7.85 11.52
CA LEU A 451 -30.54 -8.73 12.66
C LEU A 451 -29.12 -9.18 13.01
N LEU A 452 -28.75 -9.04 14.28
CA LEU A 452 -27.52 -9.56 14.86
C LEU A 452 -27.86 -10.73 15.79
N ASN A 453 -27.31 -11.91 15.50
CA ASN A 453 -27.54 -13.14 16.24
C ASN A 453 -26.24 -13.66 16.84
N ILE A 454 -26.15 -13.66 18.16
CA ILE A 454 -25.04 -14.22 18.93
C ILE A 454 -25.45 -15.62 19.40
N SER A 455 -24.67 -16.63 19.04
CA SER A 455 -24.99 -18.03 19.31
C SER A 455 -23.79 -18.80 19.86
N ASN A 456 -24.02 -20.04 20.29
CA ASN A 456 -22.97 -20.96 20.74
C ASN A 456 -22.15 -20.42 21.94
N GLY A 457 -20.86 -20.76 22.02
CA GLY A 457 -19.98 -20.28 23.08
C GLY A 457 -19.85 -18.75 23.16
N PHE A 458 -20.10 -18.01 22.07
CA PHE A 458 -20.16 -16.54 22.11
C PHE A 458 -21.35 -16.03 22.93
N ALA A 459 -22.50 -16.70 22.86
CA ALA A 459 -23.65 -16.37 23.70
C ALA A 459 -23.37 -16.65 25.20
N GLN A 460 -22.59 -17.70 25.50
CA GLN A 460 -22.13 -17.95 26.88
C GLN A 460 -21.17 -16.87 27.36
N ARG A 461 -20.24 -16.41 26.52
CA ARG A 461 -19.35 -15.28 26.84
C ARG A 461 -20.15 -14.01 27.12
N PHE A 462 -21.09 -13.67 26.22
CA PHE A 462 -22.00 -12.55 26.42
C PHE A 462 -22.72 -12.63 27.79
N ALA A 463 -23.26 -13.81 28.13
CA ALA A 463 -23.97 -14.00 29.40
C ALA A 463 -23.07 -13.98 30.66
N LYS A 464 -21.75 -14.17 30.51
CA LYS A 464 -20.77 -14.07 31.62
C LYS A 464 -20.29 -12.64 31.80
N ASP A 465 -19.99 -11.95 30.71
CA ASP A 465 -19.31 -10.66 30.74
C ASP A 465 -20.30 -9.48 30.87
N ILE A 466 -21.55 -9.69 30.46
CA ILE A 466 -22.59 -8.64 30.40
C ILE A 466 -23.76 -9.03 31.29
N THR A 467 -24.10 -8.14 32.22
CA THR A 467 -25.28 -8.26 33.08
C THR A 467 -26.36 -7.32 32.57
N LEU A 468 -27.53 -7.86 32.23
CA LEU A 468 -28.68 -7.09 31.80
C LEU A 468 -29.46 -6.55 33.00
N THR A 469 -29.93 -5.31 32.88
CA THR A 469 -30.78 -4.64 33.86
C THR A 469 -32.18 -5.25 33.91
N GLU A 470 -32.74 -5.65 32.76
CA GLU A 470 -34.08 -6.24 32.71
C GLU A 470 -34.08 -7.66 33.28
N HIS A 471 -34.84 -7.89 34.35
CA HIS A 471 -34.77 -9.13 35.13
C HIS A 471 -35.15 -10.38 34.33
N ASN A 472 -36.21 -10.34 33.52
CA ASN A 472 -36.66 -11.54 32.81
C ASN A 472 -35.66 -12.01 31.75
N LYS A 473 -35.01 -11.09 31.03
CA LYS A 473 -33.95 -11.37 30.05
C LYS A 473 -32.70 -11.85 30.77
N GLN A 474 -32.32 -11.24 31.89
CA GLN A 474 -31.18 -11.68 32.68
C GLN A 474 -31.37 -13.10 33.25
N GLU A 475 -32.57 -13.42 33.74
CA GLU A 475 -32.93 -14.79 34.16
C GLU A 475 -32.89 -15.77 32.99
N LYS A 476 -33.36 -15.38 31.80
CA LYS A 476 -33.26 -16.22 30.60
C LYS A 476 -31.81 -16.48 30.21
N LEU A 477 -30.93 -15.47 30.26
CA LEU A 477 -29.49 -15.65 30.01
C LEU A 477 -28.88 -16.62 31.02
N ARG A 478 -29.20 -16.46 32.30
CA ARG A 478 -28.69 -17.34 33.36
C ARG A 478 -29.20 -18.77 33.21
N THR A 479 -30.49 -18.94 32.98
CA THR A 479 -31.14 -20.26 32.96
C THR A 479 -30.87 -21.02 31.67
N PHE A 480 -31.04 -20.37 30.52
CA PHE A 480 -31.00 -21.02 29.21
C PHE A 480 -29.67 -20.85 28.48
N THR A 481 -28.95 -19.73 28.66
CA THR A 481 -27.73 -19.47 27.88
C THR A 481 -26.48 -20.00 28.60
N LEU A 482 -26.30 -19.71 29.90
CA LEU A 482 -25.11 -20.13 30.67
C LEU A 482 -25.02 -21.65 30.87
N PHE A 483 -26.10 -22.29 31.31
CA PHE A 483 -26.09 -23.73 31.64
C PHE A 483 -26.26 -24.64 30.43
N LYS A 484 -26.55 -24.09 29.24
CA LYS A 484 -26.70 -24.88 28.03
C LYS A 484 -25.35 -25.38 27.53
N LYS A 485 -25.22 -26.71 27.41
CA LYS A 485 -24.06 -27.33 26.76
C LYS A 485 -24.17 -27.14 25.26
N TYR A 486 -23.47 -26.15 24.72
CA TYR A 486 -23.27 -26.04 23.28
C TYR A 486 -22.29 -27.11 22.81
N ARG A 487 -22.53 -27.66 21.62
CA ARG A 487 -21.60 -28.62 21.01
C ARG A 487 -20.26 -27.98 20.63
N HIS A 488 -20.24 -26.68 20.39
CA HIS A 488 -19.08 -25.96 19.86
C HIS A 488 -18.94 -24.60 20.56
N ASN A 489 -17.72 -24.25 21.00
CA ASN A 489 -17.45 -22.99 21.71
C ASN A 489 -17.17 -21.81 20.77
N ARG A 490 -16.85 -22.07 19.50
CA ARG A 490 -16.47 -21.06 18.50
C ARG A 490 -17.31 -21.10 17.22
N GLY A 491 -18.39 -21.88 17.21
CA GLY A 491 -19.11 -22.24 15.98
C GLY A 491 -18.62 -23.57 15.40
N ARG A 492 -19.46 -24.21 14.56
CA ARG A 492 -19.21 -25.55 14.03
C ARG A 492 -18.02 -25.58 13.06
N SER A 493 -17.90 -24.59 12.18
CA SER A 493 -16.82 -24.47 11.20
C SER A 493 -15.47 -24.09 11.83
N GLN A 494 -15.46 -23.43 12.99
CA GLN A 494 -14.24 -22.87 13.59
C GLN A 494 -13.36 -23.87 14.36
N ILE A 495 -13.79 -25.12 14.54
CA ILE A 495 -13.02 -26.12 15.32
C ILE A 495 -11.78 -26.60 14.57
N GLU A 496 -11.87 -26.62 13.25
CA GLU A 496 -10.82 -27.10 12.36
C GLU A 496 -9.68 -26.08 12.22
N PHE A 497 -9.89 -24.85 12.69
CA PHE A 497 -8.97 -23.74 12.56
C PHE A 497 -8.24 -23.39 13.87
N PRO A 498 -7.01 -22.85 13.79
CA PRO A 498 -6.24 -22.45 14.95
C PRO A 498 -6.91 -21.31 15.74
N VAL A 499 -6.63 -21.26 17.04
CA VAL A 499 -7.09 -20.18 17.93
C VAL A 499 -6.43 -18.86 17.56
N ARG A 500 -7.20 -17.89 17.05
CA ARG A 500 -6.73 -16.57 16.63
C ARG A 500 -7.74 -15.48 17.02
N ASP A 501 -7.40 -14.22 16.76
CA ASP A 501 -8.29 -13.06 17.02
C ASP A 501 -9.33 -12.86 15.90
N VAL A 502 -9.30 -13.69 14.86
CA VAL A 502 -10.23 -13.68 13.72
C VAL A 502 -11.13 -14.91 13.65
N TYR A 503 -12.30 -14.72 13.03
CA TYR A 503 -13.25 -15.74 12.59
C TYR A 503 -12.92 -16.08 11.15
N PHE A 504 -12.83 -17.37 10.85
CA PHE A 504 -12.68 -17.87 9.49
C PHE A 504 -14.05 -17.88 8.83
N ASP A 505 -14.35 -16.83 8.07
CA ASP A 505 -15.67 -16.59 7.52
C ASP A 505 -15.75 -17.07 6.06
N GLU A 506 -16.56 -18.09 5.84
CA GLU A 506 -16.69 -18.75 4.54
C GLU A 506 -17.42 -17.87 3.53
N VAL A 507 -16.90 -17.73 2.32
CA VAL A 507 -17.55 -17.04 1.21
C VAL A 507 -18.75 -17.86 0.71
N LEU A 508 -19.95 -17.28 0.75
CA LEU A 508 -21.19 -17.90 0.27
C LEU A 508 -21.50 -17.55 -1.18
N SER A 509 -21.29 -16.29 -1.57
CA SER A 509 -21.52 -15.84 -2.94
C SER A 509 -20.55 -14.74 -3.33
N VAL A 510 -20.29 -14.70 -4.64
CA VAL A 510 -19.44 -13.72 -5.31
C VAL A 510 -20.24 -13.19 -6.49
N GLU A 511 -20.53 -11.90 -6.50
CA GLU A 511 -21.41 -11.26 -7.49
C GLU A 511 -20.72 -10.07 -8.15
N TYR A 512 -20.83 -9.94 -9.47
CA TYR A 512 -20.28 -8.78 -10.18
C TYR A 512 -21.28 -7.62 -10.16
N VAL A 513 -20.85 -6.47 -9.65
CA VAL A 513 -21.67 -5.26 -9.50
C VAL A 513 -20.99 -4.06 -10.15
N ASP A 514 -21.77 -3.10 -10.62
CA ASP A 514 -21.23 -1.84 -11.12
C ASP A 514 -20.93 -0.90 -9.93
N GLY A 515 -19.82 -0.16 -10.01
CA GLY A 515 -19.42 0.77 -8.95
C GLY A 515 -20.40 1.93 -8.80
N MET A 516 -20.58 2.41 -7.58
CA MET A 516 -21.49 3.53 -7.27
C MET A 516 -20.93 4.88 -7.76
N THR A 517 -19.61 5.00 -7.81
CA THR A 517 -18.87 6.21 -8.20
C THR A 517 -17.86 5.91 -9.30
N GLU A 518 -17.37 6.98 -9.92
CA GLU A 518 -16.32 6.88 -10.95
C GLU A 518 -14.99 6.35 -10.38
N TYR A 519 -14.72 6.61 -9.10
CA TYR A 519 -13.47 6.21 -8.43
C TYR A 519 -13.67 5.04 -7.46
N VAL A 520 -12.57 4.32 -7.25
CA VAL A 520 -12.37 3.34 -6.19
C VAL A 520 -11.19 3.77 -5.32
N TYR A 521 -11.17 3.28 -4.08
CA TYR A 521 -10.39 3.84 -2.99
C TYR A 521 -9.56 2.78 -2.26
N ASP A 522 -8.38 3.16 -1.76
CA ASP A 522 -7.53 2.28 -0.95
C ASP A 522 -6.71 3.03 0.11
N LEU A 523 -6.22 2.29 1.11
CA LEU A 523 -5.37 2.77 2.21
C LEU A 523 -4.09 1.96 2.27
N THR A 524 -2.96 2.59 2.58
CA THR A 524 -1.69 1.90 2.86
C THR A 524 -1.44 1.86 4.36
N VAL A 525 -1.17 0.67 4.92
CA VAL A 525 -0.97 0.45 6.37
C VAL A 525 0.45 -0.08 6.65
N GLU A 526 1.15 0.54 7.59
CA GLU A 526 2.60 0.39 7.81
C GLU A 526 3.10 -1.06 7.96
N VAL A 527 2.44 -1.84 8.82
CA VAL A 527 2.97 -3.15 9.24
C VAL A 527 2.25 -4.31 8.56
N THR A 528 0.93 -4.37 8.68
CA THR A 528 0.12 -5.53 8.27
C THR A 528 -0.22 -5.54 6.80
N ARG A 529 -0.09 -4.40 6.10
CA ARG A 529 -0.42 -4.25 4.68
C ARG A 529 -1.86 -4.68 4.36
N ASN A 530 -2.75 -4.38 5.30
CA ASN A 530 -4.19 -4.61 5.21
C ASN A 530 -4.90 -3.73 6.23
N PHE A 531 -6.20 -3.54 6.03
CA PHE A 531 -7.06 -2.79 6.92
C PHE A 531 -8.41 -3.47 7.09
N GLN A 532 -9.04 -3.21 8.23
CA GLN A 532 -10.34 -3.77 8.57
C GLN A 532 -11.46 -2.78 8.23
N LEU A 533 -12.52 -3.29 7.60
CA LEU A 533 -13.77 -2.56 7.42
C LEU A 533 -14.59 -2.53 8.73
N LEU A 534 -15.54 -1.60 8.85
CA LEU A 534 -16.42 -1.50 10.03
C LEU A 534 -17.19 -2.81 10.29
N ASN A 535 -17.52 -3.55 9.24
CA ASN A 535 -18.21 -4.83 9.35
C ASN A 535 -17.32 -5.95 9.91
N GLY A 536 -16.00 -5.76 10.01
CA GLY A 536 -15.06 -6.74 10.55
C GLY A 536 -14.24 -7.49 9.51
N VAL A 537 -14.58 -7.43 8.22
CA VAL A 537 -13.83 -8.10 7.15
C VAL A 537 -12.53 -7.34 6.89
N THR A 538 -11.41 -8.06 6.80
CA THR A 538 -10.10 -7.47 6.52
C THR A 538 -9.78 -7.53 5.03
N GLN A 539 -9.20 -6.44 4.51
CA GLN A 539 -8.87 -6.26 3.10
C GLN A 539 -7.39 -5.91 2.94
N LYS A 540 -6.70 -6.57 2.00
CA LYS A 540 -5.27 -6.34 1.73
C LYS A 540 -5.08 -4.98 1.04
N ASP A 541 -4.01 -4.26 1.37
CA ASP A 541 -3.69 -2.99 0.71
C ASP A 541 -2.94 -3.18 -0.62
N THR A 542 -2.78 -2.09 -1.37
CA THR A 542 -2.22 -2.09 -2.72
C THR A 542 -0.68 -2.20 -2.75
N PHE A 543 0.05 -1.90 -1.66
CA PHE A 543 1.51 -1.74 -1.72
C PHE A 543 2.27 -2.81 -0.92
N HIS A 544 2.58 -3.93 -1.58
CA HIS A 544 3.49 -4.93 -1.02
C HIS A 544 4.97 -4.61 -1.31
N ARG A 545 5.79 -4.67 -0.23
CA ARG A 545 7.25 -4.46 -0.10
C ARG A 545 7.74 -3.12 0.51
N ALA A 546 6.94 -2.38 1.27
CA ALA A 546 7.35 -1.10 1.87
C ALA A 546 7.73 -1.13 3.38
N GLY A 547 7.74 -2.30 4.04
CA GLY A 547 8.14 -2.40 5.46
C GLY A 547 9.66 -2.44 5.71
N GLN A 548 10.44 -2.78 4.68
CA GLN A 548 11.88 -2.57 4.66
C GLN A 548 12.17 -1.63 3.51
N SER A 549 12.34 -0.36 3.89
CA SER A 549 12.98 0.71 3.13
C SER A 549 12.30 1.16 1.81
N GLU A 550 11.22 1.95 1.93
CA GLU A 550 10.82 2.91 0.87
C GLU A 550 11.96 3.87 0.48
N LYS A 551 12.97 4.01 1.33
CA LYS A 551 14.20 4.74 0.99
C LYS A 551 15.14 3.98 0.05
N THR A 552 15.14 2.64 0.00
CA THR A 552 16.19 1.87 -0.73
C THR A 552 15.73 1.23 -2.03
N MET A 553 14.42 1.03 -2.28
CA MET A 553 13.96 0.30 -3.47
C MET A 553 12.71 0.89 -4.13
N THR A 554 12.78 1.09 -5.45
CA THR A 554 11.59 1.22 -6.31
C THR A 554 10.98 -0.17 -6.52
N ALA A 555 9.69 -0.37 -6.22
CA ALA A 555 9.01 -1.67 -6.38
C ALA A 555 7.78 -1.59 -7.30
N GLY A 556 7.32 -2.74 -7.80
CA GLY A 556 6.12 -2.85 -8.63
C GLY A 556 6.28 -2.33 -10.06
N VAL A 557 5.23 -1.72 -10.60
CA VAL A 557 5.17 -1.23 -11.99
C VAL A 557 6.24 -0.18 -12.33
N PRO A 558 6.53 0.82 -11.47
CA PRO A 558 7.59 1.79 -11.77
C PRO A 558 8.97 1.13 -11.96
N ARG A 559 9.29 0.12 -11.15
CA ARG A 559 10.53 -0.65 -11.29
C ARG A 559 10.52 -1.52 -12.55
N PHE A 560 9.38 -2.15 -12.85
CA PHE A 560 9.20 -2.89 -14.09
C PHE A 560 9.44 -2.00 -15.33
N GLN A 561 8.86 -0.81 -15.36
CA GLN A 561 9.07 0.18 -16.42
C GLN A 561 10.52 0.63 -16.49
N GLU A 562 11.18 0.84 -15.34
CA GLU A 562 12.58 1.22 -15.29
C GLU A 562 13.48 0.18 -15.97
N LEU A 563 13.25 -1.11 -15.71
CA LEU A 563 13.95 -2.24 -16.33
C LEU A 563 13.62 -2.38 -17.81
N LEU A 564 12.33 -2.33 -18.18
CA LEU A 564 11.88 -2.49 -19.55
C LEU A 564 12.37 -1.35 -20.46
N ASN A 565 12.40 -0.12 -19.94
CA ASN A 565 12.96 1.05 -20.61
C ASN A 565 14.50 1.06 -20.58
N ALA A 566 15.14 0.10 -19.91
CA ALA A 566 16.58 0.06 -19.64
C ALA A 566 17.09 1.45 -19.22
N THR A 567 16.47 2.02 -18.19
CA THR A 567 16.71 3.42 -17.79
C THR A 567 18.13 3.60 -17.27
N LYS A 568 18.90 4.52 -17.86
CA LYS A 568 20.31 4.76 -17.49
C LYS A 568 20.53 5.33 -16.09
N ASN A 569 19.58 6.14 -15.63
CA ASN A 569 19.61 6.76 -14.30
C ASN A 569 18.34 6.34 -13.54
N PRO A 570 18.38 5.24 -12.78
CA PRO A 570 17.31 4.86 -11.85
C PRO A 570 16.97 5.97 -10.88
N ARG A 571 15.74 5.95 -10.34
CA ARG A 571 15.37 6.89 -9.25
C ARG A 571 16.17 6.62 -7.98
N ILE A 572 16.39 5.35 -7.65
CA ILE A 572 17.13 4.91 -6.47
C ILE A 572 18.15 3.87 -6.91
N VAL A 573 19.43 4.12 -6.65
CA VAL A 573 20.51 3.15 -6.90
C VAL A 573 20.96 2.57 -5.58
N ASN A 574 20.93 1.25 -5.48
CA ASN A 574 21.31 0.49 -4.30
C ASN A 574 22.28 -0.65 -4.66
N HIS A 575 22.97 -1.12 -3.63
CA HIS A 575 23.94 -2.20 -3.71
C HIS A 575 23.74 -3.11 -2.53
N LYS A 576 23.65 -4.41 -2.82
CA LYS A 576 23.59 -5.46 -1.81
C LYS A 576 24.99 -6.01 -1.61
N ILE A 577 25.61 -5.62 -0.50
CA ILE A 577 27.02 -5.87 -0.19
C ILE A 577 27.14 -7.09 0.72
N PHE A 578 27.92 -8.05 0.24
CA PHE A 578 28.39 -9.18 1.04
C PHE A 578 29.83 -8.93 1.46
N PHE A 579 30.23 -9.47 2.60
CA PHE A 579 31.58 -9.29 3.16
C PHE A 579 32.29 -10.62 3.31
N GLN A 580 33.62 -10.61 3.18
CA GLN A 580 34.43 -11.83 3.26
C GLN A 580 34.63 -12.31 4.71
N ARG A 581 34.61 -11.40 5.70
CA ARG A 581 34.85 -11.65 7.14
C ARG A 581 34.09 -10.61 7.98
N GLY A 582 33.68 -10.98 9.21
CA GLY A 582 33.07 -10.07 10.19
C GLY A 582 31.54 -9.99 10.18
N ASN A 583 30.86 -10.96 9.57
CA ASN A 583 29.42 -10.88 9.27
C ASN A 583 28.52 -11.49 10.35
N THR A 584 29.07 -11.84 11.52
CA THR A 584 28.34 -12.52 12.59
C THR A 584 27.67 -11.56 13.56
N SER A 585 28.28 -10.40 13.81
CA SER A 585 27.77 -9.38 14.73
C SER A 585 27.61 -8.03 14.02
N ILE A 586 26.51 -7.33 14.34
CA ILE A 586 26.23 -5.98 13.82
C ILE A 586 27.32 -4.96 14.22
N GLN A 587 28.00 -5.18 15.35
CA GLN A 587 29.04 -4.28 15.82
C GLN A 587 30.31 -4.37 14.96
N GLU A 588 30.74 -5.58 14.61
CA GLU A 588 31.87 -5.83 13.71
C GLU A 588 31.60 -5.26 12.30
N MET A 589 30.34 -5.37 11.84
CA MET A 589 29.90 -4.80 10.57
C MET A 589 29.97 -3.26 10.59
N ARG A 590 29.50 -2.61 11.66
CA ARG A 590 29.58 -1.14 11.79
C ARG A 590 31.02 -0.64 11.80
N GLU A 591 31.92 -1.36 12.45
CA GLU A 591 33.34 -1.02 12.48
C GLU A 591 34.01 -1.11 11.10
N THR A 592 33.58 -2.06 10.27
CA THR A 592 34.16 -2.32 8.95
C THR A 592 33.60 -1.35 7.88
N VAL A 593 32.31 -1.05 7.95
CA VAL A 593 31.57 -0.30 6.93
C VAL A 593 31.70 1.22 7.11
N GLY A 594 31.74 1.68 8.37
CA GLY A 594 31.58 3.09 8.74
C GLY A 594 32.49 4.04 7.99
N SER A 595 33.82 3.90 8.11
CA SER A 595 34.76 4.89 7.56
C SER A 595 35.09 4.73 6.07
N THR A 596 34.69 3.62 5.45
CA THR A 596 35.26 3.18 4.15
C THR A 596 34.26 3.10 3.01
N ILE A 597 32.98 2.82 3.30
CA ILE A 597 31.96 2.60 2.28
C ILE A 597 31.08 3.85 2.10
N VAL A 598 30.63 4.46 3.19
CA VAL A 598 29.74 5.64 3.17
C VAL A 598 30.51 6.87 2.72
N GLY A 599 30.13 7.42 1.57
CA GLY A 599 30.69 8.62 0.97
C GLY A 599 30.19 9.88 1.67
N MET A 600 31.08 10.66 2.26
CA MET A 600 30.73 11.96 2.86
C MET A 600 31.46 13.10 2.19
N THR A 601 30.74 14.17 1.91
CA THR A 601 31.32 15.42 1.43
C THR A 601 31.74 16.33 2.58
N LEU A 602 32.60 17.31 2.32
CA LEU A 602 32.95 18.34 3.30
C LEU A 602 31.71 19.10 3.79
N ALA A 603 30.72 19.32 2.91
CA ALA A 603 29.44 19.91 3.28
C ALA A 603 28.71 19.06 4.33
N ASP A 604 28.64 17.74 4.14
CA ASP A 604 27.96 16.82 5.07
C ASP A 604 28.59 16.80 6.46
N ILE A 605 29.91 17.00 6.55
CA ILE A 605 30.65 17.02 7.82
C ILE A 605 30.58 18.40 8.50
N SER A 606 30.30 19.46 7.74
CA SER A 606 30.24 20.83 8.23
C SER A 606 28.93 21.17 8.96
N LYS A 607 29.02 21.97 10.03
CA LYS A 607 27.88 22.58 10.75
C LYS A 607 27.58 23.99 10.26
N SER A 608 28.62 24.75 9.96
CA SER A 608 28.51 26.12 9.44
C SER A 608 29.76 26.47 8.65
N ILE A 609 29.55 27.21 7.57
CA ILE A 609 30.60 27.72 6.70
C ILE A 609 30.56 29.24 6.81
N LYS A 610 31.72 29.87 7.00
CA LYS A 610 31.85 31.33 7.06
C LYS A 610 32.97 31.79 6.15
N ILE A 611 32.69 32.78 5.32
CA ILE A 611 33.70 33.49 4.55
C ILE A 611 34.20 34.65 5.41
N GLU A 612 35.49 34.66 5.73
CA GLU A 612 36.11 35.69 6.58
C GLU A 612 37.20 36.41 5.78
N ILE A 613 36.97 37.70 5.55
CA ILE A 613 37.90 38.62 4.87
C ILE A 613 38.79 39.21 5.97
N ASP A 614 40.11 39.21 5.77
CA ASP A 614 41.10 39.77 6.68
C ASP A 614 41.01 39.14 8.08
N LYS A 615 41.12 37.80 8.10
CA LYS A 615 40.99 37.00 9.32
C LYS A 615 42.07 37.34 10.33
N GLU A 616 41.66 37.67 11.56
CA GLU A 616 42.57 37.80 12.70
C GLU A 616 43.13 36.43 13.13
N ASP A 617 44.39 36.43 13.60
CA ASP A 617 45.09 35.22 14.05
C ASP A 617 44.42 34.60 15.28
N GLU A 618 44.03 33.33 15.16
CA GLU A 618 43.47 32.55 16.26
C GLU A 618 44.58 32.00 17.17
N LYS A 619 44.26 31.72 18.44
CA LYS A 619 45.25 31.31 19.46
C LYS A 619 46.08 30.07 19.10
N TRP A 620 45.54 29.18 18.27
CA TRP A 620 46.22 27.94 17.86
C TRP A 620 47.08 28.09 16.60
N TYR A 621 47.02 29.23 15.91
CA TYR A 621 47.79 29.45 14.68
C TYR A 621 49.29 29.45 14.95
N GLU A 622 49.75 30.04 16.06
CA GLU A 622 51.16 30.01 16.45
C GLU A 622 51.68 28.56 16.62
N ALA A 623 50.88 27.71 17.25
CA ALA A 623 51.21 26.30 17.42
C ALA A 623 51.24 25.56 16.07
N HIS A 624 50.31 25.89 15.15
CA HIS A 624 50.28 25.32 13.81
C HIS A 624 51.51 25.72 12.97
N LYS A 625 51.91 27.00 13.02
CA LYS A 625 53.12 27.54 12.35
C LYS A 625 54.38 26.79 12.77
N ILE A 626 54.50 26.46 14.05
CA ILE A 626 55.65 25.73 14.60
C ILE A 626 55.66 24.26 14.17
N LEU A 627 54.48 23.62 14.10
CA LEU A 627 54.37 22.17 13.87
C LEU A 627 54.32 21.79 12.39
N PHE A 628 53.78 22.65 11.53
CA PHE A 628 53.55 22.37 10.11
C PHE A 628 54.27 23.39 9.23
N SER A 629 53.57 24.40 8.71
CA SER A 629 54.14 25.45 7.85
C SER A 629 53.48 26.81 8.12
N ASP A 630 54.19 27.88 7.75
CA ASP A 630 53.77 29.29 7.89
C ASP A 630 53.29 29.90 6.56
N GLU A 631 53.09 29.08 5.54
CA GLU A 631 52.74 29.55 4.18
C GLU A 631 51.38 30.24 4.13
N PHE A 632 50.45 29.86 5.03
CA PHE A 632 49.12 30.46 5.12
C PHE A 632 49.14 31.95 5.55
N SER A 633 50.16 32.38 6.30
CA SER A 633 50.30 33.77 6.76
C SER A 633 50.47 34.79 5.62
N MET A 634 50.74 34.32 4.39
CA MET A 634 50.85 35.16 3.20
C MET A 634 49.50 35.53 2.56
N HIS A 635 48.40 34.99 3.08
CA HIS A 635 47.05 35.10 2.55
C HIS A 635 46.09 35.66 3.62
N ALA A 636 45.30 36.68 3.27
CA ALA A 636 44.46 37.40 4.24
C ALA A 636 43.00 36.88 4.33
N HIS A 637 42.51 36.19 3.29
CA HIS A 637 41.13 35.74 3.21
C HIS A 637 41.04 34.23 3.38
N CYS A 638 40.06 33.78 4.18
CA CYS A 638 39.85 32.35 4.43
C CYS A 638 38.37 31.98 4.43
N ILE A 639 38.11 30.69 4.18
CA ILE A 639 36.82 30.07 4.42
C ILE A 639 36.96 29.18 5.67
N SER A 640 36.21 29.52 6.71
CA SER A 640 36.18 28.81 7.98
C SER A 640 35.04 27.79 8.00
N PHE A 641 35.39 26.52 8.12
CA PHE A 641 34.48 25.40 8.28
C PHE A 641 34.44 24.99 9.75
N LYS A 642 33.27 25.09 10.38
CA LYS A 642 33.02 24.48 11.68
C LYS A 642 32.51 23.06 11.49
N LEU A 643 33.28 22.05 11.85
CA LEU A 643 32.95 20.64 11.62
C LEU A 643 32.15 20.01 12.77
N ASP A 644 31.41 18.96 12.47
CA ASP A 644 30.67 18.20 13.48
C ASP A 644 31.53 17.12 14.14
N MET A 645 31.92 17.36 15.40
CA MET A 645 32.63 16.40 16.24
C MET A 645 31.95 15.02 16.31
N LYS A 646 30.61 14.96 16.29
CA LYS A 646 29.88 13.67 16.36
C LYS A 646 30.14 12.82 15.12
N LYS A 647 30.04 13.43 13.93
CA LYS A 647 30.30 12.78 12.64
C LYS A 647 31.77 12.39 12.52
N LEU A 648 32.70 13.29 12.89
CA LEU A 648 34.13 12.97 12.89
C LEU A 648 34.46 11.74 13.77
N PHE A 649 33.82 11.61 14.94
CA PHE A 649 34.02 10.46 15.82
C PHE A 649 33.41 9.16 15.27
N GLU A 650 32.18 9.23 14.73
CA GLU A 650 31.48 8.09 14.13
C GLU A 650 32.28 7.49 12.96
N PHE A 651 32.81 8.35 12.09
CA PHE A 651 33.57 7.97 10.91
C PHE A 651 35.08 7.84 11.15
N LYS A 652 35.56 8.04 12.38
CA LYS A 652 36.97 7.97 12.80
C LYS A 652 37.90 8.87 11.95
N LEU A 653 37.43 10.06 11.60
CA LEU A 653 38.18 11.04 10.80
C LEU A 653 38.91 12.02 11.71
N THR A 654 40.16 12.34 11.37
CA THR A 654 40.92 13.40 12.04
C THR A 654 40.97 14.66 11.17
N MET A 655 41.01 15.84 11.81
CA MET A 655 41.11 17.12 11.10
C MET A 655 42.33 17.18 10.18
N GLN A 656 43.43 16.57 10.60
CA GLN A 656 44.65 16.46 9.82
C GLN A 656 44.43 15.65 8.53
N GLN A 657 43.74 14.51 8.60
CA GLN A 657 43.42 13.70 7.41
C GLN A 657 42.58 14.50 6.40
N ILE A 658 41.66 15.33 6.88
CA ILE A 658 40.84 16.19 6.02
C ILE A 658 41.71 17.26 5.35
N ALA A 659 42.57 17.94 6.11
CA ALA A 659 43.49 18.94 5.58
C ALA A 659 44.47 18.34 4.55
N ASP A 660 45.05 17.17 4.84
CA ASP A 660 45.94 16.46 3.93
C ASP A 660 45.23 16.04 2.63
N HIS A 661 43.95 15.65 2.72
CA HIS A 661 43.14 15.29 1.56
C HIS A 661 42.88 16.50 0.65
N ILE A 662 42.50 17.64 1.22
CA ILE A 662 42.26 18.88 0.48
C ILE A 662 43.55 19.36 -0.19
N HIS A 663 44.67 19.36 0.54
CA HIS A 663 45.96 19.78 -0.01
C HIS A 663 46.46 18.87 -1.15
N LYS A 664 46.10 17.58 -1.11
CA LYS A 664 46.44 16.63 -2.17
C LYS A 664 45.64 16.86 -3.46
N GLU A 665 44.38 17.25 -3.35
CA GLU A 665 43.55 17.58 -4.51
C GLU A 665 43.85 18.98 -5.07
N TYR A 666 44.12 19.94 -4.19
CA TYR A 666 44.33 21.35 -4.52
C TYR A 666 45.61 21.88 -3.88
N SER A 667 46.65 22.06 -4.69
CA SER A 667 47.96 22.55 -4.23
C SER A 667 47.98 24.05 -3.88
N ASP A 668 46.96 24.79 -4.30
CA ASP A 668 46.77 26.23 -4.10
C ASP A 668 45.96 26.60 -2.86
N LEU A 669 45.50 25.59 -2.10
CA LEU A 669 44.75 25.77 -0.85
C LEU A 669 45.62 25.43 0.37
N TYR A 670 45.59 26.32 1.36
CA TYR A 670 46.34 26.16 2.62
C TYR A 670 45.38 25.97 3.78
N CYS A 671 45.40 24.79 4.39
CA CYS A 671 44.50 24.43 5.48
C CYS A 671 45.16 24.60 6.85
N VAL A 672 44.46 25.23 7.79
CA VAL A 672 44.84 25.34 9.20
C VAL A 672 43.72 24.73 10.03
N PHE A 673 44.05 23.72 10.84
CA PHE A 673 43.05 23.04 11.67
C PHE A 673 43.23 23.34 13.16
N SER A 674 42.11 23.45 13.87
CA SER A 674 42.10 23.67 15.31
C SER A 674 42.32 22.37 16.10
N PRO A 675 42.60 22.46 17.41
CA PRO A 675 42.48 21.32 18.31
C PRO A 675 41.07 20.70 18.27
N PRO A 676 40.92 19.39 18.60
CA PRO A 676 39.63 18.69 18.51
C PRO A 676 38.48 19.32 19.31
N ALA A 677 38.77 20.12 20.34
CA ALA A 677 37.74 20.77 21.15
C ALA A 677 36.97 21.87 20.38
N GLU A 678 37.65 22.59 19.49
CA GLU A 678 37.07 23.72 18.75
C GLU A 678 36.45 23.27 17.40
N CYS A 679 36.94 22.16 16.82
CA CYS A 679 36.47 21.56 15.56
C CYS A 679 36.35 22.58 14.40
N GLN A 680 37.34 23.45 14.23
CA GLN A 680 37.39 24.47 13.18
C GLN A 680 38.51 24.15 12.18
N LEU A 681 38.20 24.32 10.89
CA LEU A 681 39.12 24.16 9.76
C LEU A 681 39.08 25.43 8.91
N ASP A 682 40.18 26.16 8.88
CA ASP A 682 40.31 27.41 8.14
C ASP A 682 41.12 27.17 6.87
N ILE A 683 40.55 27.51 5.71
CA ILE A 683 41.17 27.28 4.40
C ILE A 683 41.49 28.63 3.76
N PHE A 684 42.78 28.91 3.60
CA PHE A 684 43.31 30.13 2.98
C PHE A 684 43.54 29.92 1.48
N VAL A 685 43.22 30.95 0.70
CA VAL A 685 43.26 30.93 -0.77
C VAL A 685 44.10 32.09 -1.29
N ASP A 686 44.86 31.86 -2.37
CA ASP A 686 45.54 32.96 -3.06
C ASP A 686 44.60 33.72 -4.00
N THR A 687 44.28 34.97 -3.64
CA THR A 687 43.38 35.85 -4.39
C THR A 687 44.12 36.90 -5.25
N LYS A 688 45.46 36.88 -5.29
CA LYS A 688 46.27 37.94 -5.94
C LYS A 688 46.10 38.05 -7.46
N ASN A 689 45.57 37.01 -8.13
CA ASN A 689 45.51 36.91 -9.60
C ASN A 689 44.09 36.93 -10.21
N ILE A 690 43.05 37.35 -9.47
CA ILE A 690 41.68 37.39 -10.00
C ILE A 690 41.57 38.49 -11.09
N ARG A 691 41.33 38.08 -12.35
CA ARG A 691 41.13 39.00 -13.50
C ARG A 691 39.66 39.01 -13.92
N LEU A 692 39.06 40.19 -13.98
CA LEU A 692 37.68 40.38 -14.43
C LEU A 692 37.63 40.49 -15.97
N PRO A 693 36.66 39.85 -16.66
CA PRO A 693 36.47 40.01 -18.10
C PRO A 693 36.00 41.42 -18.48
N GLU A 694 36.50 41.96 -19.60
CA GLU A 694 36.22 43.34 -20.06
C GLU A 694 34.77 43.54 -20.53
N ASP A 695 34.08 42.48 -20.95
CA ASP A 695 32.67 42.53 -21.39
C ASP A 695 31.69 42.31 -20.23
N ARG A 696 31.34 43.43 -19.57
CA ARG A 696 30.20 43.70 -18.63
C ARG A 696 29.97 42.77 -17.43
N LEU A 697 29.89 43.40 -16.25
CA LEU A 697 28.76 43.28 -15.29
C LEU A 697 28.63 44.62 -14.52
N LEU A 698 27.46 45.25 -14.53
CA LEU A 698 27.18 46.57 -13.91
C LEU A 698 27.20 46.58 -12.36
N PHE A 699 27.43 45.42 -11.72
CA PHE A 699 27.28 45.19 -10.27
C PHE A 699 28.47 44.47 -9.61
N VAL A 700 29.60 44.30 -10.31
CA VAL A 700 30.79 43.60 -9.79
C VAL A 700 31.94 44.58 -9.62
N ASP A 701 32.20 44.98 -8.37
CA ASP A 701 33.34 45.82 -7.97
C ASP A 701 34.55 44.94 -7.58
N GLN A 702 35.76 45.52 -7.52
CA GLN A 702 36.98 44.79 -7.14
C GLN A 702 36.89 44.14 -5.75
N ASP A 703 36.20 44.78 -4.81
CA ASP A 703 36.00 44.26 -3.44
C ASP A 703 34.96 43.11 -3.41
N ASN A 704 33.91 43.21 -4.23
CA ASN A 704 32.88 42.17 -4.33
C ASN A 704 33.36 40.95 -5.14
N ALA A 705 34.30 41.14 -6.06
CA ALA A 705 34.85 40.07 -6.89
C ALA A 705 35.54 38.97 -6.06
N ILE A 706 36.20 39.34 -4.95
CA ILE A 706 36.85 38.39 -4.05
C ILE A 706 35.81 37.54 -3.31
N VAL A 707 34.74 38.17 -2.82
CA VAL A 707 33.65 37.47 -2.11
C VAL A 707 32.91 36.52 -3.05
N ILE A 708 32.57 36.99 -4.26
CA ILE A 708 31.91 36.18 -5.29
C ILE A 708 32.80 34.99 -5.68
N TYR A 709 34.12 35.19 -5.81
CA TYR A 709 35.06 34.10 -6.10
C TYR A 709 35.10 33.07 -4.96
N LEU A 710 35.16 33.52 -3.71
CA LEU A 710 35.17 32.63 -2.54
C LEU A 710 33.84 31.87 -2.40
N GLU A 711 32.70 32.51 -2.66
CA GLU A 711 31.37 31.91 -2.51
C GLU A 711 30.99 31.00 -3.70
N GLU A 712 31.08 31.49 -4.94
CA GLU A 712 30.60 30.76 -6.12
C GLU A 712 31.61 29.73 -6.65
N VAL A 713 32.91 29.94 -6.44
CA VAL A 713 33.97 29.06 -6.98
C VAL A 713 34.57 28.21 -5.87
N VAL A 714 35.18 28.82 -4.86
CA VAL A 714 35.96 28.08 -3.87
C VAL A 714 35.05 27.27 -2.94
N GLN A 715 34.08 27.91 -2.30
CA GLN A 715 33.12 27.23 -1.41
C GLN A 715 32.34 26.15 -2.16
N ALA A 716 31.78 26.47 -3.33
CA ALA A 716 31.01 25.51 -4.13
C ALA A 716 31.84 24.30 -4.62
N THR A 717 33.16 24.45 -4.72
CA THR A 717 34.09 23.37 -5.04
C THR A 717 34.41 22.55 -3.79
N LEU A 718 34.78 23.22 -2.69
CA LEU A 718 35.10 22.60 -1.40
C LEU A 718 33.94 21.77 -0.85
N GLU A 719 32.71 22.29 -0.95
CA GLU A 719 31.49 21.58 -0.51
C GLU A 719 31.29 20.24 -1.21
N LYS A 720 31.77 20.07 -2.44
CA LYS A 720 31.60 18.85 -3.25
C LYS A 720 32.73 17.83 -3.10
N ILE A 721 33.79 18.17 -2.37
CA ILE A 721 34.93 17.28 -2.15
C ILE A 721 34.49 16.10 -1.27
N TYR A 722 34.79 14.88 -1.72
CA TYR A 722 34.54 13.65 -0.97
C TYR A 722 35.73 13.33 -0.06
N ILE A 723 35.54 13.45 1.24
CA ILE A 723 36.62 13.25 2.23
C ILE A 723 36.86 11.76 2.52
N CYS A 724 35.78 11.00 2.61
CA CYS A 724 35.83 9.57 2.90
C CYS A 724 34.77 8.81 2.11
N GLY A 725 34.96 7.50 2.05
CA GLY A 725 34.00 6.58 1.44
C GLY A 725 34.03 6.51 -0.07
N ILE A 726 33.03 5.83 -0.63
CA ILE A 726 32.84 5.71 -2.06
C ILE A 726 31.87 6.81 -2.51
N PRO A 727 32.25 7.64 -3.51
CA PRO A 727 31.34 8.64 -4.08
C PRO A 727 30.01 7.99 -4.52
N SER A 728 28.91 8.70 -4.29
CA SER A 728 27.51 8.28 -4.57
C SER A 728 26.83 7.38 -3.53
N ILE A 729 27.52 6.80 -2.55
CA ILE A 729 26.88 6.02 -1.47
C ILE A 729 26.66 6.95 -0.27
N SER A 730 25.42 7.32 0.02
CA SER A 730 25.11 8.27 1.11
C SER A 730 24.76 7.59 2.44
N GLU A 731 24.03 6.47 2.40
CA GLU A 731 23.57 5.77 3.60
C GLU A 731 23.72 4.25 3.42
N VAL A 732 23.79 3.54 4.55
CA VAL A 732 23.90 2.07 4.63
C VAL A 732 22.93 1.50 5.66
N PHE A 733 22.28 0.40 5.30
CA PHE A 733 21.32 -0.34 6.11
C PHE A 733 21.86 -1.74 6.37
N TYR A 734 21.74 -2.21 7.62
CA TYR A 734 22.21 -3.53 8.01
C TYR A 734 21.05 -4.52 8.00
N LEU A 735 21.16 -5.56 7.18
CA LEU A 735 20.14 -6.62 7.05
C LEU A 735 20.73 -7.96 7.47
N LYS A 736 19.86 -8.86 7.94
CA LYS A 736 20.25 -10.22 8.31
C LYS A 736 19.61 -11.21 7.34
N GLU A 737 20.44 -11.85 6.51
CA GLU A 737 20.01 -12.94 5.63
C GLU A 737 20.50 -14.27 6.19
N GLY A 738 19.57 -15.07 6.72
CA GLY A 738 19.88 -16.34 7.37
C GLY A 738 20.75 -16.16 8.63
N THR A 739 22.01 -16.59 8.55
CA THR A 739 22.99 -16.52 9.66
C THR A 739 24.00 -15.38 9.53
N GLU A 740 24.05 -14.67 8.39
CA GLU A 740 25.03 -13.62 8.09
C GLU A 740 24.36 -12.24 8.03
N TRP A 741 25.10 -11.21 8.43
CA TRP A 741 24.72 -9.80 8.22
C TRP A 741 25.25 -9.31 6.87
N ILE A 742 24.39 -8.64 6.12
CA ILE A 742 24.68 -7.98 4.85
C ILE A 742 24.41 -6.47 4.99
N VAL A 743 24.92 -5.70 4.03
CA VAL A 743 24.64 -4.26 3.97
C VAL A 743 23.92 -3.93 2.68
N GLU A 744 22.84 -3.19 2.77
CA GLU A 744 22.19 -2.56 1.63
C GLU A 744 22.50 -1.06 1.64
N THR A 745 23.02 -0.53 0.54
CA THR A 745 23.33 0.89 0.41
C THR A 745 22.11 1.67 -0.09
N ASN A 746 22.10 2.96 0.13
CA ASN A 746 21.26 3.90 -0.59
C ASN A 746 22.14 4.98 -1.22
N GLY A 747 21.97 5.19 -2.52
CA GLY A 747 22.74 6.15 -3.28
C GLY A 747 21.85 7.07 -4.13
N PHE A 748 22.17 8.36 -4.10
CA PHE A 748 21.56 9.36 -4.98
C PHE A 748 22.29 9.39 -6.32
N CYS A 749 21.54 9.24 -7.42
CA CYS A 749 22.08 9.33 -8.76
C CYS A 749 22.01 10.78 -9.27
N SER A 750 23.02 11.61 -8.97
CA SER A 750 23.12 12.95 -9.59
C SER A 750 23.66 12.84 -11.02
N LYS A 751 23.00 13.53 -11.98
CA LYS A 751 23.35 13.54 -13.43
C LYS A 751 24.80 13.91 -13.73
N THR A 752 25.47 14.62 -12.82
CA THR A 752 26.86 15.08 -12.98
C THR A 752 27.87 14.02 -12.54
N ILE A 753 27.53 13.18 -11.56
CA ILE A 753 28.45 12.23 -10.92
C ILE A 753 28.58 10.93 -11.73
N SER A 754 27.50 10.52 -12.42
CA SER A 754 27.47 9.26 -13.19
C SER A 754 28.43 9.19 -14.39
N LYS A 755 28.98 10.32 -14.86
CA LYS A 755 29.97 10.33 -15.94
C LYS A 755 31.41 10.03 -15.50
N GLN A 756 31.72 10.15 -14.20
CA GLN A 756 33.11 10.12 -13.73
C GLN A 756 33.45 8.91 -12.84
N TYR A 757 32.48 8.33 -12.12
CA TYR A 757 32.73 7.21 -11.22
C TYR A 757 31.59 6.18 -11.24
N SER A 758 31.86 4.96 -11.72
CA SER A 758 31.00 3.80 -11.40
C SER A 758 31.27 3.41 -9.95
N SER A 759 30.34 3.74 -9.06
CA SER A 759 30.40 3.41 -7.62
C SER A 759 30.54 1.90 -7.41
N PHE A 760 29.90 1.09 -8.26
CA PHE A 760 29.96 -0.36 -8.23
C PHE A 760 31.37 -0.91 -8.46
N LYS A 761 32.11 -0.34 -9.42
CA LYS A 761 33.51 -0.74 -9.67
C LYS A 761 34.42 -0.50 -8.46
N LYS A 762 34.29 0.66 -7.80
CA LYS A 762 35.05 0.98 -6.59
C LYS A 762 34.67 0.07 -5.41
N LEU A 763 33.38 -0.26 -5.31
CA LEU A 763 32.84 -1.13 -4.28
C LEU A 763 33.39 -2.55 -4.37
N LEU A 764 33.43 -3.14 -5.57
CA LEU A 764 33.99 -4.48 -5.79
C LEU A 764 35.51 -4.54 -5.54
N ALA A 765 36.22 -3.43 -5.72
CA ALA A 765 37.65 -3.33 -5.42
C ALA A 765 37.96 -3.20 -3.91
N HIS A 766 36.94 -3.04 -3.06
CA HIS A 766 37.13 -2.80 -1.65
C HIS A 766 37.61 -4.08 -0.91
N PRO A 767 38.66 -4.03 -0.06
CA PRO A 767 39.29 -5.22 0.54
C PRO A 767 38.36 -6.09 1.40
N HIS A 768 37.35 -5.49 2.04
CA HIS A 768 36.43 -6.19 2.92
C HIS A 768 35.19 -6.73 2.20
N VAL A 769 34.94 -6.26 0.98
CA VAL A 769 33.76 -6.63 0.18
C VAL A 769 34.01 -7.97 -0.52
N ASP A 770 33.00 -8.81 -0.53
CA ASP A 770 32.97 -10.04 -1.30
C ASP A 770 32.52 -9.72 -2.73
N TYR A 771 33.50 -9.63 -3.62
CA TYR A 771 33.28 -9.31 -5.03
C TYR A 771 32.53 -10.43 -5.80
N THR A 772 32.38 -11.63 -5.21
CA THR A 772 31.72 -12.76 -5.89
C THR A 772 30.19 -12.77 -5.70
N ARG A 773 29.70 -12.16 -4.62
CA ARG A 773 28.27 -12.15 -4.24
C ARG A 773 27.63 -10.77 -4.28
N THR A 774 28.43 -9.70 -4.26
CA THR A 774 27.92 -8.32 -4.22
C THR A 774 27.27 -7.92 -5.54
N VAL A 775 26.05 -7.38 -5.48
CA VAL A 775 25.24 -7.00 -6.65
C VAL A 775 24.71 -5.57 -6.53
N SER A 776 24.48 -4.91 -7.67
CA SER A 776 23.82 -3.60 -7.75
C SER A 776 22.41 -3.77 -8.33
N ASN A 777 21.48 -2.88 -7.99
CA ASN A 777 20.17 -2.85 -8.64
C ASN A 777 20.18 -2.18 -10.03
N ASN A 778 21.27 -1.52 -10.43
CA ASN A 778 21.35 -0.84 -11.71
C ASN A 778 21.95 -1.77 -12.77
N VAL A 779 21.15 -2.06 -13.81
CA VAL A 779 21.55 -2.94 -14.92
C VAL A 779 22.78 -2.38 -15.65
N TRP A 780 22.90 -1.05 -15.78
CA TRP A 780 24.00 -0.42 -16.51
C TRP A 780 25.32 -0.49 -15.76
N ASP A 781 25.30 -0.38 -14.42
CA ASP A 781 26.50 -0.58 -13.60
C ASP A 781 27.04 -2.01 -13.74
N ILE A 782 26.13 -2.99 -13.80
CA ILE A 782 26.50 -4.39 -14.03
C ILE A 782 27.07 -4.57 -15.43
N TYR A 783 26.43 -4.01 -16.46
CA TYR A 783 26.88 -4.12 -17.85
C TYR A 783 28.28 -3.52 -18.05
N GLU A 784 28.57 -2.35 -17.45
CA GLU A 784 29.87 -1.70 -17.59
C GLU A 784 31.01 -2.42 -16.85
N VAL A 785 30.70 -3.17 -15.79
CA VAL A 785 31.71 -3.82 -14.93
C VAL A 785 31.87 -5.32 -15.21
N LEU A 786 30.77 -6.02 -15.48
CA LEU A 786 30.68 -7.49 -15.59
C LEU A 786 30.20 -7.98 -16.97
N ASP A 787 29.98 -7.07 -17.93
CA ASP A 787 29.50 -7.35 -19.29
C ASP A 787 28.05 -7.87 -19.41
N ILE A 788 27.64 -8.14 -20.66
CA ILE A 788 26.26 -8.40 -21.09
C ILE A 788 25.64 -9.67 -20.48
N GLU A 789 26.40 -10.74 -20.26
CA GLU A 789 25.84 -11.98 -19.70
C GLU A 789 25.48 -11.86 -18.22
N ALA A 790 26.26 -11.08 -17.46
CA ALA A 790 25.92 -10.75 -16.08
C ALA A 790 24.66 -9.87 -16.03
N ALA A 791 24.56 -8.88 -16.93
CA ALA A 791 23.36 -8.06 -17.06
C ALA A 791 22.12 -8.88 -17.47
N ARG A 792 22.28 -9.87 -18.36
CA ARG A 792 21.22 -10.80 -18.78
C ARG A 792 20.70 -11.61 -17.59
N GLN A 793 21.60 -12.21 -16.81
CA GLN A 793 21.22 -12.99 -15.63
C GLN A 793 20.52 -12.11 -14.58
N PHE A 794 21.04 -10.91 -14.32
CA PHE A 794 20.44 -9.95 -13.40
C PHE A 794 19.02 -9.54 -13.82
N LEU A 795 18.83 -9.20 -15.10
CA LEU A 795 17.50 -8.86 -15.63
C LEU A 795 16.51 -10.01 -15.47
N ILE A 796 16.91 -11.26 -15.70
CA ILE A 796 16.04 -12.43 -15.50
C ILE A 796 15.61 -12.52 -14.04
N GLU A 797 16.55 -12.41 -13.10
CA GLU A 797 16.26 -12.51 -11.66
C GLU A 797 15.35 -11.37 -11.19
N GLU A 798 15.59 -10.14 -11.63
CA GLU A 798 14.75 -8.99 -11.30
C GLU A 798 13.34 -9.10 -11.89
N PHE A 799 13.22 -9.45 -13.18
CA PHE A 799 11.92 -9.65 -13.81
C PHE A 799 11.13 -10.78 -13.14
N MET A 800 11.79 -11.87 -12.76
CA MET A 800 11.17 -12.97 -12.01
C MET A 800 10.76 -12.55 -10.60
N SER A 801 11.58 -11.73 -9.92
CA SER A 801 11.23 -11.17 -8.61
C SER A 801 10.02 -10.23 -8.68
N ILE A 802 9.85 -9.49 -9.77
CA ILE A 802 8.71 -8.57 -9.93
C ILE A 802 7.46 -9.35 -10.37
N MET A 803 7.62 -10.39 -11.19
CA MET A 803 6.54 -11.15 -11.80
C MET A 803 6.33 -12.53 -11.14
N GLU A 804 6.06 -12.56 -9.83
CA GLU A 804 5.93 -13.80 -9.02
C GLU A 804 4.83 -14.76 -9.50
N GLY A 805 5.15 -15.81 -10.25
CA GLY A 805 4.17 -16.80 -10.77
C GLY A 805 4.03 -16.82 -12.30
N ILE A 806 4.83 -16.04 -13.02
CA ILE A 806 5.01 -16.22 -14.48
C ILE A 806 6.05 -17.32 -14.73
N ASN A 807 5.86 -18.11 -15.78
CA ASN A 807 6.86 -19.10 -16.21
C ASN A 807 8.19 -18.41 -16.58
N THR A 808 9.29 -18.93 -16.05
CA THR A 808 10.66 -18.41 -16.28
C THR A 808 11.01 -18.29 -17.76
N CYS A 809 10.46 -19.16 -18.61
CA CYS A 809 10.70 -19.13 -20.05
C CYS A 809 10.27 -17.80 -20.68
N HIS A 810 9.18 -17.18 -20.22
CA HIS A 810 8.68 -15.92 -20.76
C HIS A 810 9.61 -14.75 -20.40
N ALA A 811 10.08 -14.70 -19.16
CA ALA A 811 11.06 -13.71 -18.72
C ALA A 811 12.40 -13.90 -19.45
N MET A 812 12.85 -15.14 -19.65
CA MET A 812 14.07 -15.43 -20.40
C MET A 812 13.97 -14.94 -21.85
N ILE A 813 12.87 -15.23 -22.56
CA ILE A 813 12.67 -14.78 -23.94
C ILE A 813 12.69 -13.24 -24.03
N LEU A 814 12.05 -12.56 -23.08
CA LEU A 814 12.05 -11.10 -23.01
C LEU A 814 13.47 -10.55 -22.84
N VAL A 815 14.23 -11.09 -21.88
CA VAL A 815 15.57 -10.60 -21.55
C VAL A 815 16.59 -10.97 -22.62
N ASP A 816 16.49 -12.16 -23.21
CA ASP A 816 17.30 -12.54 -24.36
C ASP A 816 17.01 -11.58 -25.52
N ARG A 817 15.75 -11.16 -25.70
CA ARG A 817 15.40 -10.14 -26.70
C ARG A 817 15.95 -8.75 -26.40
N MET A 818 16.18 -8.42 -25.13
CA MET A 818 16.82 -7.17 -24.72
C MET A 818 18.35 -7.22 -24.90
N THR A 819 18.97 -8.39 -24.85
CA THR A 819 20.44 -8.54 -24.74
C THR A 819 21.11 -9.17 -25.96
N HIS A 820 20.36 -9.76 -26.91
CA HIS A 820 20.94 -10.50 -28.06
C HIS A 820 21.88 -9.69 -28.96
N ASN A 821 21.69 -8.38 -29.05
CA ASN A 821 22.51 -7.48 -29.87
C ASN A 821 23.89 -7.18 -29.26
N GLY A 822 24.24 -7.78 -28.11
CA GLY A 822 25.47 -7.49 -27.37
C GLY A 822 25.44 -6.16 -26.60
N THR A 823 24.31 -5.45 -26.64
CA THR A 823 24.02 -4.24 -25.86
C THR A 823 22.61 -4.34 -25.29
N ILE A 824 22.36 -3.68 -24.15
CA ILE A 824 21.03 -3.67 -23.55
C ILE A 824 20.11 -2.75 -24.38
N SER A 825 19.13 -3.38 -25.02
CA SER A 825 18.11 -2.73 -25.83
C SER A 825 16.84 -2.55 -24.98
N SER A 826 16.37 -1.32 -24.84
CA SER A 826 15.09 -1.04 -24.21
C SER A 826 13.93 -1.50 -25.09
N ILE A 827 12.84 -1.96 -24.49
CA ILE A 827 11.63 -2.36 -25.23
C ILE A 827 10.70 -1.14 -25.27
N THR A 828 11.04 -0.19 -26.13
CA THR A 828 10.24 1.02 -26.33
C THR A 828 9.94 1.21 -27.80
N ARG A 829 8.92 2.02 -28.09
CA ARG A 829 8.58 2.45 -29.45
C ARG A 829 9.78 3.00 -30.23
N TYR A 830 10.71 3.66 -29.55
CA TYR A 830 11.89 4.26 -30.18
C TYR A 830 12.95 3.23 -30.58
N THR A 831 13.09 2.15 -29.81
CA THR A 831 14.04 1.07 -30.13
C THR A 831 13.51 0.19 -31.24
N MET A 832 12.22 -0.11 -31.24
CA MET A 832 11.57 -0.93 -32.27
C MET A 832 11.60 -0.28 -33.67
N LYS A 833 11.72 1.05 -33.76
CA LYS A 833 11.93 1.77 -35.04
C LYS A 833 13.26 1.44 -35.71
N LYS A 834 14.32 1.23 -34.91
CA LYS A 834 15.67 0.94 -35.40
C LYS A 834 15.86 -0.51 -35.82
N GLU A 835 14.85 -1.35 -35.62
CA GLU A 835 14.92 -2.76 -35.98
C GLU A 835 14.78 -2.97 -37.48
N GLU A 836 15.32 -4.09 -37.95
CA GLU A 836 15.16 -4.60 -39.31
C GLU A 836 13.74 -5.19 -39.53
N SER A 837 12.71 -4.47 -39.09
CA SER A 837 11.32 -4.78 -39.44
C SER A 837 10.90 -3.95 -40.66
N GLY A 838 10.02 -4.51 -41.48
CA GLY A 838 9.48 -3.80 -42.63
C GLY A 838 8.65 -2.56 -42.22
N PRO A 839 8.52 -1.55 -43.11
CA PRO A 839 7.75 -0.33 -42.84
C PRO A 839 6.32 -0.58 -42.34
N MET A 840 5.61 -1.60 -42.85
CA MET A 840 4.25 -1.94 -42.40
C MET A 840 4.25 -2.55 -41.00
N GLY A 841 5.28 -3.32 -40.66
CA GLY A 841 5.47 -3.83 -39.30
C GLY A 841 5.66 -2.69 -38.30
N LYS A 842 6.53 -1.73 -38.62
CA LYS A 842 6.78 -0.52 -37.79
C LYS A 842 5.54 0.33 -37.63
N ALA A 843 4.84 0.58 -38.74
CA ALA A 843 3.64 1.42 -38.77
C ALA A 843 2.44 0.81 -38.01
N SER A 844 2.42 -0.51 -37.80
CA SER A 844 1.38 -1.21 -37.03
C SER A 844 1.51 -1.06 -35.51
N PHE A 845 2.70 -0.69 -35.03
CA PHE A 845 2.95 -0.54 -33.59
C PHE A 845 2.53 0.85 -33.11
N GLU A 846 2.92 1.93 -33.82
CA GLU A 846 2.55 3.33 -33.55
C GLU A 846 3.12 4.27 -34.65
N GLU A 847 2.73 5.56 -34.66
CA GLU A 847 3.26 6.61 -35.57
C GLU A 847 3.28 6.22 -37.06
N THR A 848 2.14 5.77 -37.56
CA THR A 848 1.96 5.24 -38.92
C THR A 848 2.45 6.21 -40.00
N MET A 849 2.12 7.51 -39.89
CA MET A 849 2.45 8.52 -40.91
C MET A 849 3.96 8.73 -41.03
N ASP A 850 4.66 8.95 -39.92
CA ASP A 850 6.10 9.22 -39.92
C ASP A 850 6.91 8.03 -40.41
N ASN A 851 6.52 6.81 -40.01
CA ASN A 851 7.17 5.59 -40.48
C ASN A 851 7.04 5.41 -41.99
N PHE A 852 5.87 5.67 -42.58
CA PHE A 852 5.69 5.59 -44.03
C PHE A 852 6.38 6.73 -44.78
N LEU A 853 6.39 7.95 -44.25
CA LEU A 853 7.09 9.09 -44.86
C LEU A 853 8.60 8.85 -44.91
N ASN A 854 9.19 8.39 -43.81
CA ASN A 854 10.63 8.08 -43.75
C ASN A 854 10.97 6.91 -44.67
N ALA A 855 10.18 5.83 -44.65
CA ALA A 855 10.36 4.69 -45.55
C ALA A 855 10.23 5.09 -47.03
N ALA A 856 9.30 5.98 -47.38
CA ALA A 856 9.14 6.50 -48.74
C ALA A 856 10.31 7.38 -49.17
N ALA A 857 10.88 8.17 -48.25
CA ALA A 857 12.06 8.99 -48.50
C ALA A 857 13.34 8.14 -48.69
N GLU A 858 13.50 7.08 -47.91
CA GLU A 858 14.66 6.18 -47.96
C GLU A 858 14.54 5.08 -49.03
N GLY A 859 13.33 4.81 -49.53
CA GLY A 859 13.07 3.77 -50.52
C GLY A 859 13.04 2.36 -49.92
N ASP A 860 12.62 2.24 -48.67
CA ASP A 860 12.55 0.97 -47.94
C ASP A 860 11.59 -0.03 -48.58
N LYS A 861 12.00 -1.30 -48.62
CA LYS A 861 11.19 -2.39 -49.18
C LYS A 861 10.50 -3.17 -48.07
N GLU A 862 9.19 -3.38 -48.21
CA GLU A 862 8.40 -4.21 -47.30
C GLU A 862 8.40 -5.68 -47.78
N PRO A 863 8.98 -6.63 -47.02
CA PRO A 863 8.98 -8.04 -47.38
C PRO A 863 7.64 -8.75 -47.17
N THR A 864 6.70 -8.22 -46.37
CA THR A 864 5.41 -8.86 -46.02
C THR A 864 5.55 -10.24 -45.37
N GLU A 865 6.68 -10.49 -44.71
CA GLU A 865 6.96 -11.74 -43.99
C GLU A 865 6.60 -11.64 -42.50
N GLY A 866 6.52 -10.42 -41.97
CA GLY A 866 6.09 -10.17 -40.60
C GLY A 866 4.61 -10.51 -40.38
N VAL A 867 4.25 -10.78 -39.12
CA VAL A 867 2.88 -11.14 -38.72
C VAL A 867 1.93 -9.98 -39.01
N SER A 868 2.23 -8.78 -38.51
CA SER A 868 1.39 -7.59 -38.72
C SER A 868 1.28 -7.21 -40.19
N ALA A 869 2.39 -7.22 -40.94
CA ALA A 869 2.39 -6.94 -42.37
C ALA A 869 1.55 -7.97 -43.15
N SER A 870 1.62 -9.26 -42.79
CA SER A 870 0.79 -10.30 -43.40
C SER A 870 -0.70 -10.06 -43.14
N ILE A 871 -1.07 -9.67 -41.91
CA ILE A 871 -2.46 -9.37 -41.54
C ILE A 871 -2.97 -8.15 -42.32
N ILE A 872 -2.19 -7.07 -42.38
CA ILE A 872 -2.52 -5.84 -43.13
C ILE A 872 -2.76 -6.17 -44.61
N CYS A 873 -1.94 -7.04 -45.20
CA CYS A 873 -2.07 -7.45 -46.60
C CYS A 873 -3.11 -8.58 -46.84
N GLY A 874 -3.79 -9.08 -45.80
CA GLY A 874 -4.70 -10.23 -45.92
C GLY A 874 -4.01 -11.55 -46.33
N LYS A 875 -2.69 -11.64 -46.16
CA LYS A 875 -1.87 -12.83 -46.44
C LYS A 875 -1.85 -13.73 -45.20
N ARG A 876 -1.79 -15.05 -45.43
CA ARG A 876 -1.61 -16.02 -44.34
C ARG A 876 -0.28 -15.76 -43.62
N ALA A 877 -0.34 -15.36 -42.35
CA ALA A 877 0.84 -15.13 -41.52
C ALA A 877 1.61 -16.44 -41.27
N SER A 878 2.94 -16.34 -41.23
CA SER A 878 3.88 -17.44 -40.98
C SER A 878 3.99 -17.77 -39.48
N VAL A 879 2.86 -17.99 -38.81
CA VAL A 879 2.80 -18.32 -37.37
C VAL A 879 1.96 -19.57 -37.14
N GLY A 880 2.38 -20.43 -36.22
CA GLY A 880 1.67 -21.65 -35.83
C GLY A 880 1.39 -22.56 -37.04
N THR A 881 0.12 -22.91 -37.25
CA THR A 881 -0.31 -23.72 -38.41
C THR A 881 -0.02 -23.06 -39.76
N GLY A 882 0.13 -21.73 -39.77
CA GLY A 882 0.51 -20.89 -40.91
C GLY A 882 1.94 -21.12 -41.42
N MET A 883 2.84 -21.62 -40.58
CA MET A 883 4.23 -21.93 -40.96
C MET A 883 4.33 -23.11 -41.94
N ILE A 884 3.31 -23.98 -41.95
CA ILE A 884 3.31 -25.20 -42.76
C ILE A 884 2.55 -24.94 -44.06
N LYS A 885 3.24 -25.20 -45.19
CA LYS A 885 2.61 -25.30 -46.51
C LYS A 885 2.20 -26.76 -46.74
N MET A 886 0.91 -26.99 -46.93
CA MET A 886 0.41 -28.31 -47.29
C MET A 886 0.56 -28.51 -48.80
N SER A 887 1.03 -29.70 -49.18
CA SER A 887 1.00 -30.17 -50.56
C SER A 887 0.22 -31.49 -50.59
N ILE A 888 -0.47 -31.73 -51.70
CA ILE A 888 -1.20 -32.98 -51.90
C ILE A 888 -0.19 -34.03 -52.36
N ASP A 889 -0.15 -35.17 -51.66
CA ASP A 889 0.62 -36.32 -52.13
C ASP A 889 -0.11 -36.96 -53.33
N ILE A 890 0.37 -36.62 -54.52
CA ILE A 890 -0.19 -37.08 -55.80
C ILE A 890 -0.10 -38.62 -55.90
N SER A 891 0.88 -39.24 -55.23
CA SER A 891 1.07 -40.69 -55.28
C SER A 891 0.05 -41.48 -54.45
N ALA A 892 -0.51 -40.85 -53.42
CA ALA A 892 -1.51 -41.42 -52.52
C ALA A 892 -2.96 -41.19 -52.98
N LEU A 893 -3.18 -40.42 -54.06
CA LEU A 893 -4.51 -40.18 -54.60
C LEU A 893 -5.12 -41.47 -55.17
N PRO A 894 -6.39 -41.79 -54.83
CA PRO A 894 -7.05 -42.95 -55.40
C PRO A 894 -7.16 -42.78 -56.93
N LYS A 895 -6.55 -43.70 -57.69
CA LYS A 895 -6.71 -43.77 -59.14
C LYS A 895 -8.15 -44.19 -59.46
N GLY A 896 -9.05 -43.22 -59.53
CA GLY A 896 -10.46 -43.45 -59.85
C GLY A 896 -10.60 -44.11 -61.22
N LYS A 897 -11.36 -45.21 -61.31
CA LYS A 897 -11.86 -45.73 -62.58
C LYS A 897 -12.79 -44.67 -63.17
N ILE A 898 -12.47 -44.20 -64.37
CA ILE A 898 -13.30 -43.25 -65.12
C ILE A 898 -14.58 -44.00 -65.54
N GLU A 899 -15.68 -43.79 -64.85
CA GLU A 899 -17.01 -44.10 -65.41
C GLU A 899 -17.49 -42.90 -66.24
N PRO A 900 -17.96 -43.11 -67.48
CA PRO A 900 -18.44 -42.02 -68.31
C PRO A 900 -19.75 -41.47 -67.75
N CYS A 901 -19.73 -40.24 -67.23
CA CYS A 901 -20.93 -39.51 -66.83
C CYS A 901 -21.94 -39.46 -67.99
N LYS A 902 -23.17 -39.95 -67.74
CA LYS A 902 -24.30 -39.83 -68.67
C LYS A 902 -24.63 -38.35 -68.91
N PRO A 903 -25.00 -37.94 -70.14
CA PRO A 903 -25.31 -36.55 -70.45
C PRO A 903 -26.58 -36.11 -69.74
N PHE A 904 -26.46 -35.09 -68.88
CA PHE A 904 -27.60 -34.50 -68.17
C PHE A 904 -28.44 -33.70 -69.17
N LYS A 905 -29.68 -34.12 -69.41
CA LYS A 905 -30.66 -33.39 -70.24
C LYS A 905 -31.15 -32.16 -69.47
N ARG A 906 -31.03 -30.97 -70.08
CA ARG A 906 -31.66 -29.73 -69.59
C ARG A 906 -33.19 -29.85 -69.69
N THR A 907 -33.87 -29.82 -68.56
CA THR A 907 -35.31 -29.53 -68.49
C THR A 907 -35.52 -28.25 -67.71
N ASN A 908 -36.01 -27.23 -68.43
CA ASN A 908 -36.48 -25.96 -67.90
C ASN A 908 -37.73 -26.19 -67.04
N VAL A 909 -37.59 -26.02 -65.73
CA VAL A 909 -38.70 -25.58 -64.88
C VAL A 909 -38.21 -24.31 -64.20
N ILE A 910 -38.66 -23.20 -64.78
CA ILE A 910 -38.52 -21.85 -64.23
C ILE A 910 -39.72 -21.69 -63.30
N GLU A 911 -39.49 -21.65 -61.99
CA GLU A 911 -40.31 -20.86 -61.06
C GLU A 911 -39.59 -20.65 -59.71
N LYS A 912 -39.10 -19.41 -59.55
CA LYS A 912 -38.86 -18.62 -58.33
C LYS A 912 -38.09 -19.26 -57.15
N SER A 913 -36.77 -19.05 -57.18
CA SER A 913 -36.07 -18.41 -56.07
C SER A 913 -35.07 -17.42 -56.65
N SER A 914 -35.40 -16.14 -56.53
CA SER A 914 -34.60 -15.01 -56.99
C SER A 914 -33.21 -15.05 -56.38
N VAL A 915 -32.21 -15.21 -57.23
CA VAL A 915 -30.84 -14.78 -56.97
C VAL A 915 -30.89 -13.27 -56.82
N ILE A 916 -30.81 -12.78 -55.59
CA ILE A 916 -30.52 -11.37 -55.34
C ILE A 916 -29.01 -11.22 -55.53
N VAL A 917 -28.66 -10.76 -56.73
CA VAL A 917 -27.49 -9.89 -56.89
C VAL A 917 -27.91 -8.57 -56.25
N GLY A 918 -27.41 -8.33 -55.04
CA GLY A 918 -27.49 -7.02 -54.39
C GLY A 918 -26.28 -6.21 -54.83
N SER A 919 -26.55 -5.21 -55.66
CA SER A 919 -25.68 -4.09 -56.00
C SER A 919 -25.28 -3.29 -54.75
N GLU A 920 -24.18 -2.57 -54.91
CA GLU A 920 -23.84 -1.38 -54.12
C GLU A 920 -25.08 -0.52 -53.88
N GLU A 921 -25.37 -0.23 -52.61
CA GLU A 921 -26.11 0.96 -52.16
C GLU A 921 -25.87 1.13 -50.64
N ASP A 922 -25.22 2.25 -50.32
CA ASP A 922 -25.53 3.16 -49.21
C ASP A 922 -25.40 2.67 -47.77
N TYR A 923 -24.19 2.85 -47.22
CA TYR A 923 -24.05 3.35 -45.85
C TYR A 923 -23.44 4.75 -45.92
N GLU A 924 -24.30 5.77 -45.92
CA GLU A 924 -23.91 7.16 -45.67
C GLU A 924 -23.32 7.27 -44.25
N LEU A 925 -22.10 7.81 -44.17
CA LEU A 925 -21.53 8.32 -42.93
C LEU A 925 -22.41 9.49 -42.44
N PRO A 926 -22.74 9.58 -41.15
CA PRO A 926 -23.44 10.75 -40.63
C PRO A 926 -22.54 11.99 -40.81
N ALA A 927 -23.07 12.99 -41.51
CA ALA A 927 -22.43 14.28 -41.68
C ALA A 927 -22.20 14.93 -40.30
N PHE A 928 -20.97 15.39 -40.07
CA PHE A 928 -20.70 16.39 -39.04
C PHE A 928 -21.14 17.73 -39.61
N ASP A 929 -22.21 18.30 -39.05
CA ASP A 929 -22.53 19.71 -39.26
C ASP A 929 -21.44 20.55 -38.58
N GLU A 930 -20.79 21.39 -39.38
CA GLU A 930 -19.93 22.48 -38.90
C GLU A 930 -20.81 23.60 -38.34
N GLU A 931 -20.82 23.76 -37.00
CA GLU A 931 -20.95 25.04 -36.30
C GLU A 931 -19.93 25.14 -35.17
#